data_AF-A0ABD2NZN0-F1
#
_entry.id   AF-A0ABD2NZN0-F1
#
_cell.length_a   1.000
_cell.length_b   1.000
_cell.length_c   1.000
_cell.angle_alpha   90.00
_cell.angle_beta   90.00
_cell.angle_gamma   90.00
#
_symmetry.space_group_name_H-M   'P 1'
#
loop_
_entity.id
_entity.type
_entity.pdbx_description
1 polymer ?
#
loop_
_entity_poly.entity_id
_entity_poly.type
_entity_poly.pdbx_seq_one_letter_code
_entity_poly.pdbx_strand_id
1 'polypeptide(L)'
;MLADTKFLSKLQEYPKDTINAETIDLVTPYLRHELYTYEIAKNVCGNVAGLVSWTIAMASFYEVNKEVLPLKANLQIQQAKLNKAQGELDAAMALLASKEEEVRQCQMMYEEAMTRKQAVLDDAMKVKNKMDAATALINGLAGERIRWTAQLQQFKAETERLIGDVVILVGFLGYSGPFNQEFRNNLQKTWLDALIRRKIPVTATLSIIDSLTDIATMGEWNIQGLPTDELSTQNGIIVTTASRYPLLIDPQSQGKAWIKNKEKENNLIVTSLNHKYFRNHIEDAISLGYPMIIEDIGEELDPVLDGVLEKSYIKSGTTYKVKVGDKEVDVNMDFRVYMTTKLANPSYTPEIFARTSVVDFTVTIKGLEDQLLGRVILTEKRELETERTQLMIDVTSNRRKMSELEQNLLYKLTTTQGSLLDDDTVIGVLNVTKSTSLEVQEKLTVAKETEIKINAAREEFRPVATRGSVLYFLIVSMAMVNVMYQTSLVQFLERFDLSMARSEKSPVTTKRIFFINEYLTYEIYKYKSRGLYERHKYMFVLLLTLKIDLERSTITHEEFQNFIKGGAALDLNTCPPKPSKWITDSTWLNLVELSNLRHYQYIVQQVMENDKLWKTWFDRDAPEEAVFPLTYNTLDTFRKLLIVRAWCPDRTMVQSRKYIATSMGQRFAEPVILNFEIMYSESRALTPMVCFLSTGSDPTPYIEQLAKKLEFGCKSISMGQGQEVHARKMMAAAMQDGFWALLQNCHLSLDYMQEVLIMFLDLEKGIGSCHPDFRFWMTTEEHPAFPISLLQICIKFTNEAPSG
;
A
#
# COMPACT_ATOMS: atom_id res chain seq x y z
N MET A 1 -56.43 -65.18 -136.06
CA MET A 1 -56.51 -64.08 -135.06
C MET A 1 -57.93 -63.80 -134.58
N LEU A 2 -58.96 -63.80 -135.44
CA LEU A 2 -60.35 -63.47 -135.06
C LEU A 2 -61.14 -64.57 -134.30
N ALA A 3 -60.54 -65.72 -133.98
CA ALA A 3 -61.16 -66.81 -133.22
C ALA A 3 -60.62 -66.93 -131.77
N ASP A 4 -59.75 -66.02 -131.34
CA ASP A 4 -59.13 -66.03 -130.01
C ASP A 4 -60.10 -65.44 -128.97
N THR A 5 -60.47 -66.21 -127.95
CA THR A 5 -61.38 -65.78 -126.87
C THR A 5 -60.83 -64.61 -126.04
N LYS A 6 -59.53 -64.30 -126.14
CA LYS A 6 -58.88 -63.14 -125.48
C LYS A 6 -58.81 -61.87 -126.33
N PHE A 7 -59.41 -61.83 -127.52
CA PHE A 7 -59.34 -60.66 -128.41
C PHE A 7 -59.86 -59.37 -127.75
N LEU A 8 -60.95 -59.43 -126.96
CA LEU A 8 -61.54 -58.25 -126.32
C LEU A 8 -60.62 -57.61 -125.27
N SER A 9 -59.93 -58.43 -124.46
CA SER A 9 -58.99 -57.96 -123.44
C SER A 9 -57.76 -57.28 -124.06
N LYS A 10 -57.25 -57.82 -125.17
CA LYS A 10 -56.15 -57.18 -125.94
C LYS A 10 -56.55 -55.82 -126.53
N LEU A 11 -57.84 -55.59 -126.77
CA LEU A 11 -58.36 -54.33 -127.32
C LEU A 11 -58.58 -53.27 -126.23
N GLN A 12 -58.94 -53.68 -125.01
CA GLN A 12 -59.10 -52.78 -123.86
C GLN A 12 -57.75 -52.36 -123.25
N GLU A 13 -56.80 -53.28 -123.15
CA GLU A 13 -55.46 -53.02 -122.59
C GLU A 13 -54.45 -52.59 -123.66
N TYR A 14 -54.93 -52.17 -124.83
CA TYR A 14 -54.04 -51.74 -125.90
C TYR A 14 -53.18 -50.56 -125.41
N PRO A 15 -51.84 -50.65 -125.49
CA PRO A 15 -50.95 -49.63 -124.96
C PRO A 15 -51.00 -48.38 -125.86
N LYS A 16 -52.02 -47.55 -125.62
CA LYS A 16 -52.34 -46.32 -126.37
C LYS A 16 -51.21 -45.30 -126.39
N ASP A 17 -50.33 -45.31 -125.39
CA ASP A 17 -49.17 -44.42 -125.30
C ASP A 17 -47.98 -44.86 -126.18
N THR A 18 -48.04 -46.06 -126.80
CA THR A 18 -46.99 -46.58 -127.70
C THR A 18 -47.37 -46.58 -129.18
N ILE A 19 -48.53 -46.03 -129.54
CA ILE A 19 -48.91 -45.81 -130.93
C ILE A 19 -47.88 -44.85 -131.54
N ASN A 20 -47.12 -45.30 -132.53
CA ASN A 20 -46.13 -44.48 -133.22
C ASN A 20 -46.75 -43.82 -134.48
N ALA A 21 -46.11 -42.75 -134.96
CA ALA A 21 -46.55 -42.02 -136.14
C ALA A 21 -46.70 -42.94 -137.37
N GLU A 22 -45.76 -43.87 -137.56
CA GLU A 22 -45.79 -44.83 -138.68
C GLU A 22 -47.05 -45.72 -138.68
N THR A 23 -47.53 -46.16 -137.52
CA THR A 23 -48.75 -47.00 -137.43
C THR A 23 -50.01 -46.21 -137.77
N ILE A 24 -50.08 -44.91 -137.40
CA ILE A 24 -51.20 -44.05 -137.81
C ILE A 24 -51.09 -43.71 -139.30
N ASP A 25 -49.91 -43.42 -139.81
CA ASP A 25 -49.70 -43.13 -141.24
C ASP A 25 -50.08 -44.33 -142.12
N LEU A 26 -49.78 -45.56 -141.70
CA LEU A 26 -50.19 -46.79 -142.39
C LEU A 26 -51.72 -47.01 -142.38
N VAL A 27 -52.41 -46.56 -141.32
CA VAL A 27 -53.87 -46.73 -141.16
C VAL A 27 -54.66 -45.56 -141.78
N THR A 28 -54.02 -44.40 -141.96
CA THR A 28 -54.62 -43.17 -142.52
C THR A 28 -55.26 -43.35 -143.91
N PRO A 29 -54.66 -44.07 -144.88
CA PRO A 29 -55.28 -44.32 -146.18
C PRO A 29 -56.60 -45.09 -146.07
N TYR A 30 -56.68 -46.02 -145.12
CA TYR A 30 -57.86 -46.83 -144.86
C TYR A 30 -58.95 -46.03 -144.15
N LEU A 31 -58.57 -45.19 -143.17
CA LEU A 31 -59.51 -44.30 -142.48
C LEU A 31 -60.15 -43.25 -143.41
N ARG A 32 -59.50 -42.92 -144.54
CA ARG A 32 -59.99 -41.93 -145.52
C ARG A 32 -60.81 -42.52 -146.66
N HIS A 33 -60.99 -43.84 -146.70
CA HIS A 33 -61.74 -44.50 -147.76
C HIS A 33 -63.26 -44.30 -147.60
N GLU A 34 -63.99 -44.01 -148.67
CA GLU A 34 -65.44 -43.66 -148.62
C GLU A 34 -66.33 -44.75 -148.01
N LEU A 35 -65.90 -46.01 -148.08
CA LEU A 35 -66.58 -47.16 -147.47
C LEU A 35 -66.20 -47.41 -145.99
N TYR A 36 -65.18 -46.73 -145.45
CA TYR A 36 -64.64 -46.95 -144.09
C TYR A 36 -65.24 -45.99 -143.06
N THR A 37 -66.57 -45.89 -143.07
CA THR A 37 -67.34 -45.01 -142.19
C THR A 37 -68.26 -45.85 -141.32
N TYR A 38 -68.48 -45.41 -140.09
CA TYR A 38 -69.32 -46.12 -139.13
C TYR A 38 -70.72 -46.46 -139.69
N GLU A 39 -71.33 -45.53 -140.41
CA GLU A 39 -72.70 -45.66 -140.94
C GLU A 39 -72.83 -46.71 -142.06
N ILE A 40 -71.86 -46.76 -142.98
CA ILE A 40 -71.86 -47.73 -144.09
C ILE A 40 -71.52 -49.14 -143.57
N ALA A 41 -70.54 -49.25 -142.67
CA ALA A 41 -70.21 -50.53 -142.03
C ALA A 41 -71.39 -51.12 -141.25
N LYS A 42 -72.22 -50.26 -140.63
CA LYS A 42 -73.41 -50.69 -139.87
C LYS A 42 -74.48 -51.33 -140.76
N ASN A 43 -74.65 -50.88 -142.01
CA ASN A 43 -75.62 -51.45 -142.95
C ASN A 43 -75.25 -52.87 -143.40
N VAL A 44 -73.96 -53.20 -143.44
CA VAL A 44 -73.47 -54.54 -143.82
C VAL A 44 -73.39 -55.47 -142.59
N CYS A 45 -72.92 -54.97 -141.45
CA CYS A 45 -72.90 -55.70 -140.18
C CYS A 45 -72.67 -54.75 -138.99
N GLY A 46 -73.63 -54.68 -138.06
CA GLY A 46 -73.54 -53.78 -136.89
C GLY A 46 -72.32 -54.00 -135.98
N ASN A 47 -71.78 -55.23 -135.92
CA ASN A 47 -70.62 -55.54 -135.08
C ASN A 47 -69.29 -54.96 -135.61
N VAL A 48 -69.18 -54.75 -136.93
CA VAL A 48 -67.97 -54.20 -137.55
C VAL A 48 -67.84 -52.69 -137.27
N ALA A 49 -68.97 -51.99 -137.16
CA ALA A 49 -69.01 -50.55 -136.91
C ALA A 49 -68.30 -50.14 -135.60
N GLY A 50 -68.43 -50.94 -134.53
CA GLY A 50 -67.76 -50.68 -133.25
C GLY A 50 -66.23 -50.71 -133.33
N LEU A 51 -65.66 -51.59 -134.17
CA LEU A 51 -64.21 -51.66 -134.37
C LEU A 51 -63.68 -50.47 -135.16
N VAL A 52 -64.45 -49.96 -136.14
CA VAL A 52 -64.11 -48.74 -136.89
C VAL A 52 -64.01 -47.53 -135.95
N SER A 53 -64.96 -47.38 -135.02
CA SER A 53 -64.94 -46.29 -134.03
C SER A 53 -63.72 -46.34 -133.10
N TRP A 54 -63.34 -47.54 -132.64
CA TRP A 54 -62.15 -47.73 -131.81
C TRP A 54 -60.87 -47.31 -132.53
N THR A 55 -60.71 -47.67 -133.81
CA THR A 55 -59.53 -47.26 -134.58
C THR A 55 -59.44 -45.74 -134.79
N ILE A 56 -60.58 -45.06 -134.96
CA ILE A 56 -60.63 -43.60 -135.07
C ILE A 56 -60.22 -42.95 -133.73
N ALA A 57 -60.77 -43.43 -132.60
CA ALA A 57 -60.46 -42.87 -131.28
C ALA A 57 -58.99 -43.04 -130.87
N MET A 58 -58.37 -44.17 -131.23
CA MET A 58 -56.95 -44.40 -130.97
C MET A 58 -56.04 -43.47 -131.78
N ALA A 59 -56.42 -43.11 -133.01
CA ALA A 59 -55.69 -42.13 -133.80
C ALA A 59 -55.76 -40.73 -133.16
N SER A 60 -56.93 -40.31 -132.67
CA SER A 60 -57.09 -38.99 -132.02
C SER A 60 -56.34 -38.87 -130.68
N PHE A 61 -56.21 -39.96 -129.91
CA PHE A 61 -55.48 -39.93 -128.63
C PHE A 61 -53.99 -39.61 -128.80
N TYR A 62 -53.37 -40.10 -129.87
CA TYR A 62 -51.97 -39.83 -130.17
C TYR A 62 -51.69 -38.34 -130.38
N GLU A 63 -52.57 -37.61 -131.09
CA GLU A 63 -52.38 -36.17 -131.31
C GLU A 63 -52.37 -35.37 -130.01
N VAL A 64 -53.26 -35.69 -129.06
CA VAL A 64 -53.34 -35.01 -127.76
C VAL A 64 -52.13 -35.34 -126.87
N ASN A 65 -51.66 -36.59 -126.90
CA ASN A 65 -50.56 -37.02 -126.05
C ASN A 65 -49.22 -36.33 -126.40
N LYS A 66 -49.07 -35.86 -127.64
CA LYS A 66 -47.91 -35.08 -128.10
C LYS A 66 -47.70 -33.78 -127.31
N GLU A 67 -48.78 -33.14 -126.83
CA GLU A 67 -48.70 -31.85 -126.15
C GLU A 67 -48.51 -31.95 -124.62
N VAL A 68 -48.90 -33.05 -123.98
CA VAL A 68 -48.96 -33.16 -122.51
C VAL A 68 -47.65 -33.68 -121.88
N LEU A 69 -46.86 -34.46 -122.63
CA LEU A 69 -45.59 -35.04 -122.18
C LEU A 69 -44.55 -34.01 -121.67
N PRO A 70 -44.33 -32.85 -122.32
CA PRO A 70 -43.35 -31.86 -121.88
C PRO A 70 -43.68 -31.22 -120.51
N LEU A 71 -44.96 -31.01 -120.21
CA LEU A 71 -45.41 -30.33 -118.99
C LEU A 71 -45.24 -31.22 -117.75
N LYS A 72 -45.49 -32.54 -117.87
CA LYS A 72 -45.26 -33.49 -116.79
C LYS A 72 -43.78 -33.60 -116.42
N ALA A 73 -42.88 -33.52 -117.41
CA ALA A 73 -41.44 -33.55 -117.17
C ALA A 73 -40.94 -32.32 -116.38
N ASN A 74 -41.47 -31.13 -116.67
CA ASN A 74 -41.04 -29.90 -116.00
C ASN A 74 -41.49 -29.83 -114.52
N LEU A 75 -42.66 -30.37 -114.19
CA LEU A 75 -43.16 -30.41 -112.81
C LEU A 75 -42.28 -31.30 -111.90
N GLN A 76 -41.81 -32.44 -112.41
CA GLN A 76 -40.87 -33.30 -111.67
C GLN A 76 -39.55 -32.59 -111.33
N ILE A 77 -39.02 -31.77 -112.25
CA ILE A 77 -37.76 -31.06 -112.05
C ILE A 77 -37.86 -30.03 -110.93
N GLN A 78 -38.96 -29.27 -110.85
CA GLN A 78 -39.13 -28.25 -109.81
C GLN A 78 -39.41 -28.86 -108.44
N GLN A 79 -40.18 -29.96 -108.39
CA GLN A 79 -40.44 -30.68 -107.13
C GLN A 79 -39.15 -31.24 -106.52
N ALA A 80 -38.23 -31.75 -107.35
CA ALA A 80 -36.93 -32.25 -106.91
C ALA A 80 -36.04 -31.14 -106.33
N LYS A 81 -36.09 -29.92 -106.90
CA LYS A 81 -35.32 -28.77 -106.39
C LYS A 81 -35.82 -28.30 -105.02
N LEU A 82 -37.14 -28.22 -104.83
CA LEU A 82 -37.74 -27.79 -103.56
C LEU A 82 -37.42 -28.79 -102.43
N ASN A 83 -37.55 -30.09 -102.69
CA ASN A 83 -37.22 -31.12 -101.70
C ASN A 83 -35.75 -31.08 -101.28
N LYS A 84 -34.83 -30.76 -102.21
CA LYS A 84 -33.40 -30.64 -101.89
C LYS A 84 -33.13 -29.42 -100.98
N ALA A 85 -33.69 -28.27 -101.29
CA ALA A 85 -33.52 -27.05 -100.49
C ALA A 85 -34.12 -27.17 -99.10
N GLN A 86 -35.28 -27.84 -98.97
CA GLN A 86 -35.92 -28.09 -97.68
C GLN A 86 -35.06 -28.99 -96.79
N GLY A 87 -34.47 -30.06 -97.36
CA GLY A 87 -33.57 -30.94 -96.63
C GLY A 87 -32.28 -30.26 -96.15
N GLU A 88 -31.74 -29.32 -96.93
CA GLU A 88 -30.58 -28.52 -96.54
C GLU A 88 -30.90 -27.55 -95.38
N LEU A 89 -32.10 -26.93 -95.39
CA LEU A 89 -32.56 -26.05 -94.31
C LEU A 89 -32.75 -26.82 -93.00
N ASP A 90 -33.42 -27.98 -93.06
CA ASP A 90 -33.68 -28.81 -91.87
C ASP A 90 -32.36 -29.31 -91.25
N ALA A 91 -31.37 -29.66 -92.09
CA ALA A 91 -30.04 -30.05 -91.61
C ALA A 91 -29.30 -28.90 -90.93
N ALA A 92 -29.38 -27.67 -91.46
CA ALA A 92 -28.76 -26.50 -90.86
C ALA A 92 -29.43 -26.08 -89.55
N MET A 93 -30.75 -26.15 -89.46
CA MET A 93 -31.49 -25.86 -88.22
C MET A 93 -31.19 -26.90 -87.12
N ALA A 94 -31.07 -28.18 -87.48
CA ALA A 94 -30.67 -29.23 -86.54
C ALA A 94 -29.25 -29.00 -86.00
N LEU A 95 -28.32 -28.55 -86.85
CA LEU A 95 -26.95 -28.25 -86.44
C LEU A 95 -26.89 -27.02 -85.51
N LEU A 96 -27.65 -25.96 -85.81
CA LEU A 96 -27.75 -24.78 -84.95
C LEU A 96 -28.26 -25.17 -83.55
N ALA A 97 -29.36 -25.92 -83.48
CA ALA A 97 -29.93 -26.38 -82.21
C ALA A 97 -28.93 -27.22 -81.40
N SER A 98 -28.16 -28.09 -82.06
CA SER A 98 -27.09 -28.86 -81.41
C SER A 98 -26.00 -27.97 -80.83
N LYS A 99 -25.59 -26.92 -81.55
CA LYS A 99 -24.52 -26.02 -81.09
C LYS A 99 -24.98 -25.03 -80.02
N GLU A 100 -26.22 -24.56 -80.07
CA GLU A 100 -26.81 -23.76 -79.00
C GLU A 100 -26.91 -24.55 -77.69
N GLU A 101 -27.24 -25.85 -77.77
CA GLU A 101 -27.27 -26.72 -76.59
C GLU A 101 -25.85 -26.98 -76.03
N GLU A 102 -24.84 -27.20 -76.88
CA GLU A 102 -23.44 -27.29 -76.45
C GLU A 102 -22.97 -26.00 -75.75
N VAL A 103 -23.29 -24.83 -76.32
CA VAL A 103 -22.93 -23.53 -75.72
C VAL A 103 -23.63 -23.33 -74.38
N ARG A 104 -24.92 -23.69 -74.28
CA ARG A 104 -25.67 -23.62 -73.04
C ARG A 104 -25.05 -24.49 -71.95
N GLN A 105 -24.64 -25.71 -72.30
CA GLN A 105 -23.94 -26.61 -71.37
C GLN A 105 -22.60 -26.03 -70.92
N CYS A 106 -21.80 -25.50 -71.85
CA CYS A 106 -20.54 -24.84 -71.50
C CYS A 106 -20.74 -23.60 -70.62
N GLN A 107 -21.78 -22.79 -70.86
CA GLN A 107 -22.10 -21.62 -70.06
C GLN A 107 -22.48 -22.01 -68.63
N MET A 108 -23.32 -23.06 -68.47
CA MET A 108 -23.67 -23.60 -67.16
C MET A 108 -22.43 -24.13 -66.42
N MET A 109 -21.56 -24.88 -67.10
CA MET A 109 -20.31 -25.37 -66.50
C MET A 109 -19.36 -24.23 -66.10
N TYR A 110 -19.30 -23.16 -66.90
CA TYR A 110 -18.49 -21.99 -66.59
C TYR A 110 -19.03 -21.22 -65.37
N GLU A 111 -20.34 -20.97 -65.32
CA GLU A 111 -20.96 -20.31 -64.17
C GLU A 111 -20.81 -21.13 -62.89
N GLU A 112 -20.98 -22.45 -62.97
CA GLU A 112 -20.76 -23.36 -61.84
C GLU A 112 -19.29 -23.38 -61.39
N ALA A 113 -18.35 -23.40 -62.34
CA ALA A 113 -16.92 -23.32 -62.03
C ALA A 113 -16.52 -21.98 -61.41
N MET A 114 -17.10 -20.87 -61.88
CA MET A 114 -16.84 -19.53 -61.36
C MET A 114 -17.45 -19.32 -59.97
N THR A 115 -18.66 -19.81 -59.71
CA THR A 115 -19.23 -19.80 -58.36
C THR A 115 -18.42 -20.67 -57.40
N ARG A 116 -17.97 -21.86 -57.82
CA ARG A 116 -17.05 -22.67 -57.01
C ARG A 116 -15.72 -21.96 -56.75
N LYS A 117 -15.13 -21.32 -57.77
CA LYS A 117 -13.88 -20.56 -57.61
C LYS A 117 -14.04 -19.42 -56.60
N GLN A 118 -15.13 -18.66 -56.70
CA GLN A 118 -15.40 -17.55 -55.79
C GLN A 118 -15.64 -18.05 -54.35
N ALA A 119 -16.44 -19.12 -54.20
CA ALA A 119 -16.65 -19.76 -52.89
C ALA A 119 -15.32 -20.21 -52.25
N VAL A 120 -14.44 -20.83 -53.03
CA VAL A 120 -13.11 -21.26 -52.54
C VAL A 120 -12.23 -20.06 -52.17
N LEU A 121 -12.26 -18.96 -52.93
CA LEU A 121 -11.51 -17.74 -52.60
C LEU A 121 -12.03 -17.07 -51.33
N ASP A 122 -13.35 -16.98 -51.18
CA ASP A 122 -13.98 -16.40 -50.00
C ASP A 122 -13.68 -17.27 -48.76
N ASP A 123 -13.71 -18.59 -48.90
CA ASP A 123 -13.32 -19.51 -47.82
C ASP A 123 -11.82 -19.43 -47.50
N ALA A 124 -10.96 -19.29 -48.50
CA ALA A 124 -9.53 -19.08 -48.29
C ALA A 124 -9.25 -17.76 -47.54
N MET A 125 -9.95 -16.67 -47.88
CA MET A 125 -9.84 -15.40 -47.15
C MET A 125 -10.32 -15.52 -45.71
N LYS A 126 -11.45 -16.21 -45.47
CA LYS A 126 -11.94 -16.47 -44.10
C LYS A 126 -10.91 -17.25 -43.29
N VAL A 127 -10.32 -18.30 -43.86
CA VAL A 127 -9.29 -19.10 -43.17
C VAL A 127 -8.04 -18.27 -42.90
N LYS A 128 -7.61 -17.45 -43.86
CA LYS A 128 -6.46 -16.56 -43.68
C LYS A 128 -6.69 -15.57 -42.55
N ASN A 129 -7.83 -14.87 -42.53
CA ASN A 129 -8.17 -13.92 -41.47
C ASN A 129 -8.24 -14.62 -40.11
N LYS A 130 -8.82 -15.83 -40.04
CA LYS A 130 -8.81 -16.64 -38.82
C LYS A 130 -7.40 -17.03 -38.38
N MET A 131 -6.51 -17.34 -39.32
CA MET A 131 -5.13 -17.68 -39.03
C MET A 131 -4.32 -16.47 -38.53
N ASP A 132 -4.51 -15.30 -39.13
CA ASP A 132 -3.87 -14.06 -38.70
C ASP A 132 -4.36 -13.64 -37.31
N ALA A 133 -5.68 -13.71 -37.05
CA ALA A 133 -6.28 -13.47 -35.74
C ALA A 133 -5.76 -14.46 -34.69
N ALA A 134 -5.66 -15.75 -35.03
CA ALA A 134 -5.12 -16.78 -34.13
C ALA A 134 -3.66 -16.53 -33.79
N THR A 135 -2.86 -16.15 -34.79
CA THR A 135 -1.44 -15.84 -34.60
C THR A 135 -1.26 -14.62 -33.69
N ALA A 136 -2.06 -13.57 -33.89
CA ALA A 136 -2.06 -12.39 -33.03
C ALA A 136 -2.48 -12.73 -31.58
N LEU A 137 -3.53 -13.53 -31.41
CA LEU A 137 -4.03 -13.96 -30.10
C LEU A 137 -2.98 -14.80 -29.35
N ILE A 138 -2.35 -15.76 -30.02
CA ILE A 138 -1.29 -16.61 -29.45
C ILE A 138 -0.09 -15.76 -29.04
N ASN A 139 0.37 -14.84 -29.90
CA ASN A 139 1.51 -13.97 -29.59
C ASN A 139 1.19 -12.96 -28.47
N GLY A 140 -0.06 -12.49 -28.38
CA GLY A 140 -0.54 -11.65 -27.28
C GLY A 140 -0.54 -12.39 -25.94
N LEU A 141 -1.06 -13.61 -25.92
CA LEU A 141 -1.17 -14.46 -24.72
C LEU A 141 0.10 -15.24 -24.38
N ALA A 142 1.08 -15.35 -25.28
CA ALA A 142 2.30 -16.11 -25.02
C ALA A 142 3.09 -15.55 -23.83
N GLY A 143 3.18 -14.22 -23.71
CA GLY A 143 3.80 -13.55 -22.57
C GLY A 143 3.07 -13.83 -21.26
N GLU A 144 1.73 -13.73 -21.29
CA GLU A 144 0.87 -14.05 -20.14
C GLU A 144 0.98 -15.52 -19.74
N ARG A 145 1.07 -16.45 -20.70
CA ARG A 145 1.27 -17.88 -20.41
C ARG A 145 2.57 -18.11 -19.65
N ILE A 146 3.67 -17.50 -20.08
CA ILE A 146 4.97 -17.63 -19.40
C ILE A 146 4.86 -17.04 -17.98
N ARG A 147 4.25 -15.86 -17.85
CA ARG A 147 4.05 -15.17 -16.58
C ARG A 147 3.20 -15.98 -15.60
N TRP A 148 2.04 -16.48 -16.02
CA TRP A 148 1.17 -17.33 -15.21
C TRP A 148 1.81 -18.68 -14.89
N THR A 149 2.60 -19.25 -15.80
CA THR A 149 3.34 -20.48 -15.51
C THR A 149 4.40 -20.25 -14.44
N ALA A 150 5.11 -19.12 -14.49
CA ALA A 150 6.07 -18.72 -13.47
C ALA A 150 5.38 -18.43 -12.11
N GLN A 151 4.27 -17.67 -12.12
CA GLN A 151 3.45 -17.41 -10.93
C GLN A 151 2.90 -18.70 -10.33
N LEU A 152 2.44 -19.66 -11.15
CA LEU A 152 1.95 -20.95 -10.66
C LEU A 152 3.07 -21.76 -10.01
N GLN A 153 4.28 -21.75 -10.57
CA GLN A 153 5.44 -22.39 -9.93
C GLN A 153 5.78 -21.72 -8.60
N GLN A 154 5.73 -20.39 -8.56
CA GLN A 154 5.93 -19.62 -7.33
C GLN A 154 4.87 -19.97 -6.27
N PHE A 155 3.58 -19.95 -6.62
CA PHE A 155 2.49 -20.31 -5.71
C PHE A 155 2.60 -21.75 -5.21
N LYS A 156 3.02 -22.70 -6.04
CA LYS A 156 3.30 -24.07 -5.58
C LYS A 156 4.40 -24.10 -4.52
N ALA A 157 5.51 -23.41 -4.77
CA ALA A 157 6.61 -23.31 -3.81
C ALA A 157 6.20 -22.56 -2.53
N GLU A 158 5.37 -21.52 -2.64
CA GLU A 158 4.79 -20.81 -1.49
C GLU A 158 3.83 -21.71 -0.70
N THR A 159 2.99 -22.51 -1.36
CA THR A 159 2.05 -23.43 -0.70
C THR A 159 2.77 -24.47 0.16
N GLU A 160 3.91 -24.98 -0.31
CA GLU A 160 4.75 -25.91 0.47
C GLU A 160 5.37 -25.24 1.71
N ARG A 161 5.81 -23.98 1.58
CA ARG A 161 6.45 -23.19 2.66
C ARG A 161 5.44 -22.54 3.62
N LEU A 162 4.19 -22.39 3.19
CA LEU A 162 3.13 -21.68 3.91
C LEU A 162 2.92 -22.23 5.32
N ILE A 163 3.07 -23.53 5.53
CA ILE A 163 2.90 -24.15 6.85
C ILE A 163 3.93 -23.59 7.83
N GLY A 164 5.21 -23.50 7.44
CA GLY A 164 6.25 -22.91 8.28
C GLY A 164 6.04 -21.41 8.47
N ASP A 165 5.69 -20.70 7.40
CA ASP A 165 5.49 -19.25 7.43
C ASP A 165 4.32 -18.87 8.35
N VAL A 166 3.17 -19.56 8.26
CA VAL A 166 2.00 -19.34 9.13
C VAL A 166 2.33 -19.58 10.60
N VAL A 167 3.17 -20.58 10.93
CA VAL A 167 3.59 -20.82 12.33
C VAL A 167 4.35 -19.62 12.88
N ILE A 168 5.25 -19.02 12.09
CA ILE A 168 5.97 -17.80 12.49
C ILE A 168 5.00 -16.63 12.63
N LEU A 169 4.09 -16.43 11.67
CA LEU A 169 3.13 -15.33 11.69
C LEU A 169 2.16 -15.41 12.88
N VAL A 170 1.64 -16.61 13.18
CA VAL A 170 0.76 -16.82 14.34
C VAL A 170 1.54 -16.67 15.66
N GLY A 171 2.78 -17.17 15.72
CA GLY A 171 3.66 -16.95 16.86
C GLY A 171 3.94 -15.46 17.08
N PHE A 172 4.11 -14.71 16.00
CA PHE A 172 4.29 -13.27 16.05
C PHE A 172 3.04 -12.55 16.61
N LEU A 173 1.87 -12.80 16.02
CA LEU A 173 0.60 -12.18 16.44
C LEU A 173 0.21 -12.53 17.89
N GLY A 174 0.57 -13.72 18.36
CA GLY A 174 0.22 -14.19 19.70
C GLY A 174 1.18 -13.75 20.80
N TYR A 175 2.48 -13.65 20.52
CA TYR A 175 3.50 -13.53 21.57
C TYR A 175 4.44 -12.33 21.43
N SER A 176 4.52 -11.69 20.25
CA SER A 176 5.53 -10.64 20.02
C SER A 176 5.11 -9.25 20.53
N GLY A 177 3.81 -9.04 20.78
CA GLY A 177 3.24 -7.74 21.16
C GLY A 177 3.99 -7.00 22.28
N PRO A 178 4.28 -7.63 23.43
CA PRO A 178 4.88 -6.93 24.58
C PRO A 178 6.38 -6.63 24.43
N PHE A 179 7.04 -7.18 23.40
CA PHE A 179 8.49 -7.12 23.27
C PHE A 179 8.96 -6.01 22.34
N ASN A 180 10.13 -5.46 22.62
CA ASN A 180 10.82 -4.51 21.74
C ASN A 180 11.33 -5.19 20.44
N GLN A 181 11.78 -4.39 19.48
CA GLN A 181 12.25 -4.89 18.17
C GLN A 181 13.40 -5.90 18.27
N GLU A 182 14.37 -5.70 19.18
CA GLU A 182 15.52 -6.60 19.33
C GLU A 182 15.08 -7.99 19.81
N PHE A 183 14.20 -8.03 20.81
CA PHE A 183 13.62 -9.28 21.30
C PHE A 183 12.73 -9.94 20.25
N ARG A 184 11.91 -9.19 19.49
CA ARG A 184 11.11 -9.75 18.38
C ARG A 184 12.00 -10.40 17.32
N ASN A 185 13.08 -9.74 16.92
CA ASN A 185 14.05 -10.30 15.97
C ASN A 185 14.72 -11.58 16.50
N ASN A 186 15.05 -11.61 17.80
CA ASN A 186 15.62 -12.80 18.44
C ASN A 186 14.61 -13.96 18.51
N LEU A 187 13.34 -13.68 18.82
CA LEU A 187 12.26 -14.68 18.84
C LEU A 187 12.05 -15.26 17.43
N GLN A 188 11.94 -14.41 16.42
CA GLN A 188 11.77 -14.85 15.03
C GLN A 188 12.92 -15.74 14.56
N LYS A 189 14.18 -15.35 14.85
CA LYS A 189 15.36 -16.18 14.56
C LYS A 189 15.29 -17.53 15.26
N THR A 190 14.94 -17.53 16.55
CA THR A 190 14.83 -18.76 17.33
C THR A 190 13.74 -19.69 16.79
N TRP A 191 12.60 -19.16 16.38
CA TRP A 191 11.51 -19.92 15.76
C TRP A 191 11.92 -20.47 14.40
N LEU A 192 12.58 -19.65 13.57
CA LEU A 192 13.11 -20.08 12.28
C LEU A 192 14.11 -21.23 12.44
N ASP A 193 15.07 -21.10 13.36
CA ASP A 193 16.05 -22.16 13.66
C ASP A 193 15.38 -23.44 14.17
N ALA A 194 14.27 -23.33 14.90
CA ALA A 194 13.50 -24.49 15.36
C ALA A 194 12.77 -25.20 14.19
N LEU A 195 12.19 -24.43 13.25
CA LEU A 195 11.53 -24.97 12.07
C LEU A 195 12.53 -25.67 11.13
N ILE A 196 13.70 -25.05 10.91
CA ILE A 196 14.78 -25.62 10.10
C ILE A 196 15.28 -26.93 10.71
N ARG A 197 15.50 -26.98 12.03
CA ARG A 197 15.89 -28.21 12.74
C ARG A 197 14.87 -29.33 12.59
N ARG A 198 13.58 -28.99 12.54
CA ARG A 198 12.47 -29.94 12.35
C ARG A 198 12.20 -30.28 10.88
N LYS A 199 12.96 -29.72 9.94
CA LYS A 199 12.80 -29.89 8.49
C LYS A 199 11.41 -29.48 7.99
N ILE A 200 10.80 -28.47 8.62
CA ILE A 200 9.54 -27.89 8.15
C ILE A 200 9.90 -26.87 7.06
N PRO A 201 9.32 -26.95 5.85
CA PRO A 201 9.55 -25.96 4.80
C PRO A 201 9.12 -24.57 5.27
N VAL A 202 10.00 -23.60 5.11
CA VAL A 202 9.80 -22.21 5.55
C VAL A 202 10.58 -21.28 4.63
N THR A 203 10.11 -20.04 4.47
CA THR A 203 10.81 -19.01 3.73
C THR A 203 12.01 -18.50 4.54
N ALA A 204 13.21 -18.48 3.94
CA ALA A 204 14.45 -18.15 4.64
C ALA A 204 14.48 -16.72 5.21
N THR A 205 13.82 -15.78 4.52
CA THR A 205 13.67 -14.37 4.93
C THR A 205 12.21 -13.98 4.81
N LEU A 206 11.41 -14.37 5.82
CA LEU A 206 10.00 -14.00 5.90
C LEU A 206 9.86 -12.55 6.39
N SER A 207 9.33 -11.67 5.55
CA SER A 207 8.91 -10.33 5.96
C SER A 207 7.50 -10.40 6.54
N ILE A 208 7.38 -10.15 7.84
CA ILE A 208 6.08 -10.17 8.55
C ILE A 208 5.16 -9.07 8.02
N ILE A 209 5.73 -7.89 7.75
CA ILE A 209 4.99 -6.72 7.27
C ILE A 209 4.36 -7.01 5.91
N ASP A 210 5.15 -7.50 4.95
CA ASP A 210 4.64 -7.76 3.59
C ASP A 210 3.65 -8.93 3.54
N SER A 211 3.72 -9.85 4.51
CA SER A 211 2.86 -11.03 4.55
C SER A 211 1.49 -10.77 5.18
N LEU A 212 1.42 -9.89 6.19
CA LEU A 212 0.19 -9.62 6.94
C LEU A 212 -0.49 -8.31 6.53
N THR A 213 0.20 -7.43 5.81
CA THR A 213 -0.31 -6.13 5.37
C THR A 213 0.08 -5.78 3.95
N ASP A 214 -0.72 -4.90 3.36
CA ASP A 214 -0.48 -4.30 2.06
C ASP A 214 0.01 -2.85 2.20
N ILE A 215 0.65 -2.35 1.15
CA ILE A 215 1.22 -1.00 1.16
C ILE A 215 0.14 0.10 1.22
N ALA A 216 -1.08 -0.18 0.75
CA ALA A 216 -2.16 0.79 0.83
C ALA A 216 -2.66 0.94 2.27
N THR A 217 -2.89 -0.16 3.01
CA THR A 217 -3.25 -0.09 4.44
C THR A 217 -2.16 0.56 5.29
N MET A 218 -0.88 0.27 5.03
CA MET A 218 0.22 0.98 5.70
C MET A 218 0.20 2.49 5.41
N GLY A 219 -0.04 2.88 4.15
CA GLY A 219 -0.19 4.28 3.76
C GLY A 219 -1.34 4.96 4.51
N GLU A 220 -2.47 4.28 4.66
CA GLU A 220 -3.62 4.77 5.42
C GLU A 220 -3.31 4.95 6.91
N TRP A 221 -2.61 4.00 7.54
CA TRP A 221 -2.20 4.11 8.94
C TRP A 221 -1.25 5.29 9.16
N ASN A 222 -0.34 5.54 8.22
CA ASN A 222 0.56 6.69 8.28
C ASN A 222 -0.21 8.02 8.21
N ILE A 223 -1.25 8.10 7.37
CA ILE A 223 -2.15 9.27 7.30
C ILE A 223 -2.94 9.43 8.61
N GLN A 224 -3.34 8.30 9.23
CA GLN A 224 -4.01 8.27 10.53
C GLN A 224 -3.06 8.61 11.71
N GLY A 225 -1.76 8.77 11.46
CA GLY A 225 -0.77 9.23 12.45
C GLY A 225 0.07 8.12 13.08
N LEU A 226 0.02 6.88 12.57
CA LEU A 226 0.96 5.83 12.95
C LEU A 226 2.36 6.18 12.40
N PRO A 227 3.44 6.04 13.19
CA PRO A 227 4.79 6.23 12.68
C PRO A 227 5.18 5.18 11.62
N THR A 228 6.08 5.56 10.71
CA THR A 228 6.54 4.72 9.58
C THR A 228 7.59 3.69 9.97
N ASP A 229 7.96 3.57 11.25
CA ASP A 229 8.98 2.63 11.68
C ASP A 229 8.46 1.19 11.72
N GLU A 230 9.41 0.25 11.68
CA GLU A 230 9.11 -1.18 11.62
C GLU A 230 8.32 -1.65 12.85
N LEU A 231 8.67 -1.18 14.05
CA LEU A 231 7.99 -1.57 15.29
C LEU A 231 6.56 -1.04 15.32
N SER A 232 6.35 0.21 14.94
CA SER A 232 5.00 0.82 14.87
C SER A 232 4.12 0.12 13.84
N THR A 233 4.67 -0.22 12.67
CA THR A 233 3.95 -0.98 11.63
C THR A 233 3.55 -2.35 12.15
N GLN A 234 4.51 -3.08 12.76
CA GLN A 234 4.27 -4.35 13.42
C GLN A 234 3.22 -4.27 14.54
N ASN A 235 3.24 -3.20 15.32
CA ASN A 235 2.24 -2.94 16.37
C ASN A 235 0.85 -2.71 15.75
N GLY A 236 0.77 -1.95 14.66
CA GLY A 236 -0.46 -1.76 13.89
C GLY A 236 -1.04 -3.08 13.37
N ILE A 237 -0.17 -3.99 12.92
CA ILE A 237 -0.57 -5.35 12.52
C ILE A 237 -1.21 -6.09 13.68
N ILE A 238 -0.55 -6.14 14.84
CA ILE A 238 -1.06 -6.87 16.01
C ILE A 238 -2.40 -6.27 16.46
N VAL A 239 -2.52 -4.94 16.51
CA VAL A 239 -3.76 -4.26 16.91
C VAL A 239 -4.94 -4.58 15.98
N THR A 240 -4.69 -4.71 14.68
CA THR A 240 -5.75 -4.89 13.68
C THR A 240 -6.12 -6.34 13.42
N THR A 241 -5.15 -7.26 13.49
CA THR A 241 -5.29 -8.67 13.09
C THR A 241 -5.28 -9.66 14.25
N ALA A 242 -4.82 -9.29 15.45
CA ALA A 242 -4.85 -10.21 16.59
C ALA A 242 -6.29 -10.58 16.98
N SER A 243 -6.46 -11.81 17.46
CA SER A 243 -7.77 -12.34 17.84
C SER A 243 -8.30 -11.79 19.17
N ARG A 244 -7.38 -11.40 20.08
CA ARG A 244 -7.68 -10.82 21.39
C ARG A 244 -7.71 -9.30 21.31
N TYR A 245 -8.49 -8.66 22.16
CA TYR A 245 -8.56 -7.20 22.21
C TYR A 245 -7.22 -6.61 22.69
N PRO A 246 -6.70 -5.57 22.02
CA PRO A 246 -5.38 -5.03 22.31
C PRO A 246 -5.38 -4.11 23.53
N LEU A 247 -4.36 -4.27 24.37
CA LEU A 247 -3.99 -3.36 25.45
C LEU A 247 -2.65 -2.69 25.10
N LEU A 248 -2.69 -1.38 24.96
CA LEU A 248 -1.60 -0.56 24.41
C LEU A 248 -0.84 0.09 25.56
N ILE A 249 0.43 -0.28 25.71
CA ILE A 249 1.37 0.41 26.60
C ILE A 249 1.88 1.65 25.87
N ASP A 250 1.22 2.80 26.07
CA ASP A 250 1.39 4.01 25.27
C ASP A 250 1.62 5.26 26.16
N PRO A 251 2.80 5.37 26.81
CA PRO A 251 3.12 6.52 27.67
C PRO A 251 3.14 7.86 26.92
N GLN A 252 3.36 7.85 25.59
CA GLN A 252 3.38 9.04 24.75
C GLN A 252 2.03 9.36 24.08
N SER A 253 1.01 8.52 24.27
CA SER A 253 -0.34 8.68 23.68
C SER A 253 -0.37 8.69 22.14
N GLN A 254 0.62 8.09 21.46
CA GLN A 254 0.65 7.99 20.00
C GLN A 254 -0.35 6.96 19.46
N GLY A 255 -0.37 5.76 20.05
CA GLY A 255 -1.33 4.70 19.70
C GLY A 255 -2.77 5.15 19.95
N LYS A 256 -3.01 5.84 21.07
CA LYS A 256 -4.30 6.48 21.38
C LYS A 256 -4.73 7.46 20.29
N ALA A 257 -3.84 8.35 19.83
CA ALA A 257 -4.16 9.31 18.79
C ALA A 257 -4.45 8.62 17.44
N TRP A 258 -3.66 7.60 17.10
CA TRP A 258 -3.84 6.81 15.89
C TRP A 258 -5.21 6.11 15.85
N ILE A 259 -5.61 5.41 16.92
CA ILE A 259 -6.90 4.71 16.96
C ILE A 259 -8.08 5.68 16.89
N LYS A 260 -7.97 6.85 17.55
CA LYS A 260 -8.99 7.90 17.43
C LYS A 260 -9.18 8.39 16.01
N ASN A 261 -8.09 8.55 15.25
CA ASN A 261 -8.15 8.94 13.85
C ASN A 261 -8.67 7.81 12.95
N LYS A 262 -8.27 6.57 13.24
CA LYS A 262 -8.70 5.37 12.50
C LYS A 262 -10.20 5.12 12.63
N GLU A 263 -10.74 5.18 13.84
CA GLU A 263 -12.14 4.85 14.12
C GLU A 263 -13.07 6.08 14.08
N LYS A 264 -12.58 7.21 13.53
CA LYS A 264 -13.32 8.48 13.51
C LYS A 264 -14.65 8.39 12.76
N GLU A 265 -14.69 7.62 11.67
CA GLU A 265 -15.89 7.42 10.86
C GLU A 265 -16.83 6.35 11.45
N ASN A 266 -16.33 5.53 12.39
CA ASN A 266 -17.04 4.38 12.97
C ASN A 266 -17.76 4.69 14.29
N ASN A 267 -17.97 5.97 14.62
CA ASN A 267 -18.61 6.43 15.87
C ASN A 267 -17.94 5.91 17.15
N LEU A 268 -16.63 6.14 17.27
CA LEU A 268 -15.82 5.74 18.42
C LEU A 268 -16.34 6.31 19.76
N ILE A 269 -16.56 5.44 20.74
CA ILE A 269 -16.87 5.82 22.12
C ILE A 269 -15.57 5.87 22.93
N VAL A 270 -15.24 7.02 23.49
CA VAL A 270 -14.06 7.21 24.33
C VAL A 270 -14.48 7.33 25.80
N THR A 271 -14.00 6.44 26.66
CA THR A 271 -14.37 6.39 28.08
C THR A 271 -13.16 6.08 28.97
N SER A 272 -13.32 6.21 30.28
CA SER A 272 -12.34 5.82 31.31
C SER A 272 -13.06 4.97 32.37
N LEU A 273 -12.31 4.13 33.09
CA LEU A 273 -12.87 3.27 34.16
C LEU A 273 -13.58 4.10 35.24
N ASN A 274 -13.10 5.31 35.52
CA ASN A 274 -13.66 6.20 36.55
C ASN A 274 -14.87 7.02 36.04
N HIS A 275 -15.26 6.87 34.78
CA HIS A 275 -16.36 7.65 34.22
C HIS A 275 -17.71 7.19 34.76
N LYS A 276 -18.56 8.12 35.21
CA LYS A 276 -19.87 7.84 35.83
C LYS A 276 -20.78 6.94 34.97
N TYR A 277 -20.68 7.06 33.64
CA TYR A 277 -21.50 6.32 32.68
C TYR A 277 -20.76 5.15 32.00
N PHE A 278 -19.63 4.71 32.54
CA PHE A 278 -18.80 3.66 31.94
C PHE A 278 -19.57 2.37 31.58
N ARG A 279 -20.41 1.86 32.49
CA ARG A 279 -21.23 0.65 32.24
C ARG A 279 -22.22 0.83 31.10
N ASN A 280 -22.90 1.97 31.04
CA ASN A 280 -23.84 2.26 29.95
C ASN A 280 -23.12 2.35 28.60
N HIS A 281 -21.95 2.99 28.56
CA HIS A 281 -21.15 3.08 27.34
C HIS A 281 -20.72 1.69 26.83
N ILE A 282 -20.38 0.76 27.72
CA ILE A 282 -20.06 -0.62 27.35
C ILE A 282 -21.30 -1.34 26.80
N GLU A 283 -22.43 -1.24 27.50
CA GLU A 283 -23.69 -1.87 27.08
C GLU A 283 -24.11 -1.38 25.67
N ASP A 284 -24.05 -0.07 25.44
CA ASP A 284 -24.38 0.56 24.16
C ASP A 284 -23.37 0.16 23.06
N ALA A 285 -22.08 0.17 23.35
CA ALA A 285 -21.04 -0.16 22.39
C ALA A 285 -21.16 -1.63 21.91
N ILE A 286 -21.42 -2.57 22.82
CA ILE A 286 -21.59 -3.99 22.50
C ILE A 286 -22.87 -4.23 21.68
N SER A 287 -23.98 -3.58 22.07
CA SER A 287 -25.28 -3.74 21.41
C SER A 287 -25.29 -3.15 20.00
N LEU A 288 -24.72 -1.96 19.84
CA LEU A 288 -24.70 -1.23 18.57
C LEU A 288 -23.53 -1.65 17.67
N GLY A 289 -22.48 -2.27 18.22
CA GLY A 289 -21.27 -2.62 17.50
C GLY A 289 -20.29 -1.47 17.31
N TYR A 290 -20.36 -0.44 18.15
CA TYR A 290 -19.44 0.70 18.06
C TYR A 290 -18.08 0.38 18.68
N PRO A 291 -16.97 0.83 18.06
CA PRO A 291 -15.65 0.69 18.64
C PRO A 291 -15.53 1.55 19.90
N MET A 292 -14.86 1.03 20.92
CA MET A 292 -14.69 1.71 22.21
C MET A 292 -13.21 1.79 22.61
N ILE A 293 -12.75 2.95 23.08
CA ILE A 293 -11.44 3.12 23.73
C ILE A 293 -11.63 3.33 25.23
N ILE A 294 -10.92 2.56 26.04
CA ILE A 294 -10.78 2.77 27.49
C ILE A 294 -9.42 3.43 27.75
N GLU A 295 -9.46 4.64 28.29
CA GLU A 295 -8.28 5.50 28.54
C GLU A 295 -7.70 5.34 29.95
N ASP A 296 -6.37 5.44 30.03
CA ASP A 296 -5.56 5.52 31.24
C ASP A 296 -5.81 4.37 32.23
N ILE A 297 -5.81 3.13 31.73
CA ILE A 297 -5.93 1.93 32.56
C ILE A 297 -4.67 1.78 33.43
N GLY A 298 -4.90 1.48 34.71
CA GLY A 298 -3.84 1.16 35.67
C GLY A 298 -3.31 -0.27 35.52
N GLU A 299 -2.91 -0.87 36.64
CA GLU A 299 -2.47 -2.28 36.68
C GLU A 299 -3.65 -3.25 36.90
N GLU A 300 -4.79 -2.74 37.36
CA GLU A 300 -6.02 -3.50 37.57
C GLU A 300 -7.09 -3.17 36.52
N LEU A 301 -7.81 -4.20 36.06
CA LEU A 301 -8.97 -4.08 35.19
C LEU A 301 -10.25 -4.31 36.00
N ASP A 302 -11.32 -3.60 35.65
CA ASP A 302 -12.63 -3.83 36.25
C ASP A 302 -13.16 -5.23 35.82
N PRO A 303 -13.50 -6.13 36.77
CA PRO A 303 -14.03 -7.47 36.46
C PRO A 303 -15.28 -7.49 35.58
N VAL A 304 -16.00 -6.37 35.46
CA VAL A 304 -17.14 -6.22 34.53
C VAL A 304 -16.72 -6.50 33.07
N LEU A 305 -15.44 -6.31 32.72
CA LEU A 305 -14.91 -6.55 31.39
C LEU A 305 -14.59 -8.03 31.10
N ASP A 306 -14.51 -8.89 32.11
CA ASP A 306 -13.97 -10.25 31.96
C ASP A 306 -14.75 -11.08 30.94
N GLY A 307 -16.09 -11.09 31.02
CA GLY A 307 -16.93 -11.82 30.06
C GLY A 307 -16.81 -11.30 28.62
N VAL A 308 -16.51 -10.00 28.46
CA VAL A 308 -16.32 -9.36 27.15
C VAL A 308 -14.94 -9.71 26.58
N LEU A 309 -13.89 -9.62 27.40
CA LEU A 309 -12.51 -9.88 27.00
C LEU A 309 -12.27 -11.37 26.68
N GLU A 310 -12.87 -12.28 27.45
CA GLU A 310 -12.81 -13.72 27.21
C GLU A 310 -13.71 -14.18 26.05
N LYS A 311 -14.55 -13.29 25.53
CA LYS A 311 -15.56 -13.60 24.49
C LYS A 311 -16.45 -14.77 24.90
N SER A 312 -16.92 -14.77 26.15
CA SER A 312 -17.79 -15.81 26.71
C SER A 312 -19.22 -15.69 26.17
N TYR A 313 -19.39 -15.81 24.85
CA TYR A 313 -20.66 -15.58 24.18
C TYR A 313 -21.62 -16.75 24.36
N ILE A 314 -22.80 -16.43 24.89
CA ILE A 314 -23.91 -17.37 25.06
C ILE A 314 -24.82 -17.21 23.84
N LYS A 315 -24.96 -18.27 23.04
CA LYS A 315 -25.85 -18.25 21.88
C LYS A 315 -27.31 -18.31 22.35
N SER A 316 -28.08 -17.26 22.07
CA SER A 316 -29.51 -17.17 22.38
C SER A 316 -30.29 -17.01 21.08
N GLY A 317 -30.77 -18.13 20.50
CA GLY A 317 -31.38 -18.12 19.17
C GLY A 317 -30.36 -17.85 18.05
N THR A 318 -30.56 -16.75 17.30
CA THR A 318 -29.67 -16.30 16.22
C THR A 318 -28.66 -15.26 16.67
N THR A 319 -28.85 -14.62 17.83
CA THR A 319 -27.94 -13.61 18.39
C THR A 319 -27.03 -14.23 19.44
N TYR A 320 -25.87 -13.60 19.63
CA TYR A 320 -24.96 -13.90 20.72
C TYR A 320 -25.20 -12.92 21.85
N LYS A 321 -25.15 -13.38 23.09
CA LYS A 321 -25.26 -12.54 24.29
C LYS A 321 -24.02 -12.66 25.15
N VAL A 322 -23.63 -11.60 25.82
CA VAL A 322 -22.55 -11.59 26.81
C VAL A 322 -23.05 -11.00 28.11
N LYS A 323 -22.58 -11.53 29.23
CA LYS A 323 -22.91 -11.01 30.55
C LYS A 323 -21.94 -9.88 30.90
N VAL A 324 -22.46 -8.67 31.10
CA VAL A 324 -21.71 -7.48 31.52
C VAL A 324 -22.19 -7.11 32.92
N GLY A 325 -21.38 -7.43 33.94
CA GLY A 325 -21.80 -7.35 35.33
C GLY A 325 -22.98 -8.29 35.59
N ASP A 326 -24.15 -7.73 35.91
CA ASP A 326 -25.38 -8.50 36.18
C ASP A 326 -26.36 -8.59 34.99
N LYS A 327 -26.10 -7.86 33.89
CA LYS A 327 -27.00 -7.80 32.73
C LYS A 327 -26.49 -8.65 31.57
N GLU A 328 -27.42 -9.21 30.81
CA GLU A 328 -27.15 -9.83 29.51
C GLU A 328 -27.36 -8.82 28.39
N VAL A 329 -26.34 -8.65 27.55
CA VAL A 329 -26.31 -7.68 26.44
C VAL A 329 -26.17 -8.45 25.13
N ASP A 330 -26.95 -8.06 24.11
CA ASP A 330 -26.82 -8.61 22.76
C ASP A 330 -25.49 -8.14 22.13
N VAL A 331 -24.72 -9.07 21.57
CA VAL A 331 -23.40 -8.81 21.00
C VAL A 331 -23.51 -8.63 19.50
N ASN A 332 -23.09 -7.46 19.02
CA ASN A 332 -22.78 -7.25 17.61
C ASN A 332 -21.35 -7.74 17.31
N MET A 333 -21.16 -8.47 16.21
CA MET A 333 -19.86 -9.01 15.79
C MET A 333 -18.86 -7.95 15.35
N ASP A 334 -19.34 -6.77 14.98
CA ASP A 334 -18.48 -5.64 14.57
C ASP A 334 -17.85 -4.91 15.78
N PHE A 335 -18.28 -5.22 17.01
CA PHE A 335 -17.78 -4.60 18.23
C PHE A 335 -16.28 -4.85 18.46
N ARG A 336 -15.54 -3.74 18.69
CA ARG A 336 -14.12 -3.75 19.06
C ARG A 336 -13.85 -2.88 20.27
N VAL A 337 -13.03 -3.37 21.19
CA VAL A 337 -12.52 -2.59 22.32
C VAL A 337 -11.01 -2.43 22.25
N TYR A 338 -10.53 -1.22 22.50
CA TYR A 338 -9.14 -0.85 22.61
C TYR A 338 -8.86 -0.34 24.02
N MET A 339 -7.76 -0.77 24.60
CA MET A 339 -7.35 -0.39 25.95
C MET A 339 -6.02 0.35 25.88
N THR A 340 -5.86 1.44 26.62
CA THR A 340 -4.61 2.22 26.64
C THR A 340 -4.14 2.46 28.08
N THR A 341 -2.83 2.39 28.30
CA THR A 341 -2.19 2.78 29.56
C THR A 341 -1.06 3.77 29.30
N LYS A 342 -0.88 4.72 30.22
CA LYS A 342 0.25 5.66 30.22
C LYS A 342 1.43 5.20 31.07
N LEU A 343 1.26 4.10 31.81
CA LEU A 343 2.35 3.52 32.58
C LEU A 343 3.37 2.95 31.59
N ALA A 344 4.63 3.38 31.68
CA ALA A 344 5.66 2.91 30.76
C ALA A 344 6.07 1.46 31.00
N ASN A 345 5.92 0.97 32.24
CA ASN A 345 6.25 -0.40 32.62
C ASN A 345 5.25 -0.92 33.67
N PRO A 346 4.00 -1.21 33.27
CA PRO A 346 2.97 -1.73 34.16
C PRO A 346 3.22 -3.21 34.52
N SER A 347 2.96 -3.57 35.77
CA SER A 347 3.06 -4.97 36.23
C SER A 347 1.72 -5.68 36.09
N TYR A 348 1.44 -6.22 34.89
CA TYR A 348 0.21 -6.96 34.63
C TYR A 348 0.27 -8.41 35.12
N THR A 349 -0.87 -8.92 35.61
CA THR A 349 -1.00 -10.33 36.01
C THR A 349 -1.03 -11.26 34.78
N PRO A 350 -0.66 -12.55 34.92
CA PRO A 350 -0.75 -13.51 33.83
C PRO A 350 -2.15 -13.64 33.22
N GLU A 351 -3.19 -13.39 34.00
CA GLU A 351 -4.59 -13.40 33.54
C GLU A 351 -4.84 -12.30 32.50
N ILE A 352 -4.29 -11.10 32.68
CA ILE A 352 -4.41 -9.98 31.73
C ILE A 352 -3.72 -10.33 30.41
N PHE A 353 -2.53 -10.95 30.45
CA PHE A 353 -1.83 -11.43 29.26
C PHE A 353 -2.55 -12.57 28.54
N ALA A 354 -3.35 -13.36 29.26
CA ALA A 354 -4.17 -14.41 28.67
C ALA A 354 -5.43 -13.85 27.98
N ARG A 355 -6.08 -12.85 28.59
CA ARG A 355 -7.33 -12.25 28.11
C ARG A 355 -7.12 -11.20 27.01
N THR A 356 -6.03 -10.46 27.07
CA THR A 356 -5.76 -9.32 26.17
C THR A 356 -4.50 -9.53 25.34
N SER A 357 -4.39 -8.84 24.22
CA SER A 357 -3.14 -8.76 23.45
C SER A 357 -2.37 -7.52 23.91
N VAL A 358 -1.40 -7.69 24.81
CA VAL A 358 -0.59 -6.57 25.28
C VAL A 358 0.41 -6.18 24.20
N VAL A 359 0.40 -4.91 23.79
CA VAL A 359 1.28 -4.36 22.76
C VAL A 359 2.07 -3.19 23.32
N ASP A 360 3.39 -3.28 23.22
CA ASP A 360 4.30 -2.21 23.59
C ASP A 360 4.33 -1.12 22.51
N PHE A 361 3.67 0.01 22.79
CA PHE A 361 3.66 1.21 21.95
C PHE A 361 4.65 2.27 22.45
N THR A 362 5.60 1.91 23.31
CA THR A 362 6.66 2.82 23.71
C THR A 362 7.46 3.27 22.49
N VAL A 363 7.60 4.57 22.35
CA VAL A 363 8.33 5.15 21.22
C VAL A 363 9.81 4.74 21.32
N THR A 364 10.39 4.24 20.23
CA THR A 364 11.82 3.91 20.16
C THR A 364 12.67 5.10 19.69
N ILE A 365 13.98 5.04 19.95
CA ILE A 365 14.93 6.06 19.48
C ILE A 365 14.85 6.23 17.96
N LYS A 366 14.85 5.10 17.23
CA LYS A 366 14.75 5.11 15.76
C LYS A 366 13.37 5.57 15.27
N GLY A 367 12.28 5.12 15.91
CA GLY A 367 10.93 5.53 15.53
C GLY A 367 10.71 7.03 15.67
N LEU A 368 11.17 7.62 16.78
CA LEU A 368 11.13 9.07 16.95
C LEU A 368 12.08 9.79 15.99
N GLU A 369 13.26 9.24 15.75
CA GLU A 369 14.20 9.80 14.78
C GLU A 369 13.58 9.88 13.38
N ASP A 370 12.93 8.83 12.88
CA ASP A 370 12.28 8.87 11.58
C ASP A 370 11.07 9.84 11.55
N GLN A 371 10.32 9.95 12.66
CA GLN A 371 9.25 10.93 12.82
C GLN A 371 9.78 12.38 12.79
N LEU A 372 10.87 12.65 13.51
CA LEU A 372 11.53 13.95 13.52
C LEU A 372 12.13 14.27 12.15
N LEU A 373 12.70 13.28 11.46
CA LEU A 373 13.21 13.45 10.10
C LEU A 373 12.08 13.87 9.14
N GLY A 374 10.91 13.22 9.20
CA GLY A 374 9.73 13.64 8.45
C GLY A 374 9.37 15.10 8.70
N ARG A 375 9.38 15.55 9.97
CA ARG A 375 9.09 16.95 10.34
C ARG A 375 10.13 17.94 9.84
N VAL A 376 11.42 17.60 9.92
CA VAL A 376 12.51 18.45 9.41
C VAL A 376 12.35 18.64 7.90
N ILE A 377 12.09 17.56 7.16
CA ILE A 377 11.94 17.60 5.71
C ILE A 377 10.69 18.38 5.30
N LEU A 378 9.57 18.19 5.99
CA LEU A 378 8.36 19.00 5.80
C LEU A 378 8.61 20.50 5.95
N THR A 379 9.50 20.89 6.87
CA THR A 379 9.78 22.29 7.20
C THR A 379 10.84 22.91 6.28
N GLU A 380 11.97 22.22 6.06
CA GLU A 380 13.11 22.75 5.31
C GLU A 380 13.02 22.47 3.79
N LYS A 381 12.38 21.36 3.39
CA LYS A 381 12.34 20.87 2.01
C LYS A 381 10.96 20.37 1.61
N ARG A 382 9.95 21.22 1.79
CA ARG A 382 8.53 20.91 1.49
C ARG A 382 8.29 20.39 0.06
N GLU A 383 9.04 20.88 -0.92
CA GLU A 383 8.95 20.44 -2.32
C GLU A 383 9.27 18.94 -2.45
N LEU A 384 10.33 18.47 -1.80
CA LEU A 384 10.73 17.05 -1.82
C LEU A 384 9.68 16.14 -1.16
N GLU A 385 9.06 16.58 -0.08
CA GLU A 385 8.02 15.78 0.59
C GLU A 385 6.73 15.71 -0.24
N THR A 386 6.41 16.79 -0.96
CA THR A 386 5.28 16.84 -1.89
C THR A 386 5.52 15.89 -3.06
N GLU A 387 6.73 15.92 -3.63
CA GLU A 387 7.15 15.01 -4.71
C GLU A 387 7.12 13.55 -4.25
N ARG A 388 7.61 13.24 -3.04
CA ARG A 388 7.54 11.90 -2.43
C ARG A 388 6.11 11.41 -2.29
N THR A 389 5.23 12.25 -1.76
CA THR A 389 3.82 11.91 -1.54
C THR A 389 3.11 11.64 -2.88
N GLN A 390 3.36 12.49 -3.87
CA GLN A 390 2.81 12.29 -5.22
C GLN A 390 3.33 10.99 -5.85
N LEU A 391 4.63 10.71 -5.75
CA LEU A 391 5.24 9.49 -6.24
C LEU A 391 4.64 8.25 -5.58
N MET A 392 4.36 8.29 -4.27
CA MET A 392 3.71 7.19 -3.54
C MET A 392 2.27 6.95 -4.04
N ILE A 393 1.49 8.02 -4.26
CA ILE A 393 0.14 7.94 -4.83
C ILE A 393 0.19 7.34 -6.24
N ASP A 394 1.13 7.81 -7.07
CA ASP A 394 1.29 7.34 -8.44
C ASP A 394 1.70 5.87 -8.49
N VAL A 395 2.64 5.42 -7.64
CA VAL A 395 3.04 4.01 -7.53
C VAL A 395 1.86 3.14 -7.11
N THR A 396 1.06 3.58 -6.14
CA THR A 396 -0.11 2.85 -5.65
C THR A 396 -1.18 2.74 -6.74
N SER A 397 -1.49 3.85 -7.42
CA SER A 397 -2.42 3.91 -8.54
C SER A 397 -1.99 3.02 -9.71
N ASN A 398 -0.70 3.07 -10.06
CA ASN A 398 -0.10 2.23 -11.11
C ASN A 398 -0.19 0.74 -10.78
N ARG A 399 0.07 0.34 -9.53
CA ARG A 399 -0.09 -1.06 -9.09
C ARG A 399 -1.54 -1.51 -9.12
N ARG A 400 -2.49 -0.68 -8.66
CA ARG A 400 -3.92 -0.98 -8.76
C ARG A 400 -4.34 -1.16 -10.21
N LYS A 401 -3.92 -0.24 -11.09
CA LYS A 401 -4.21 -0.32 -12.53
C LYS A 401 -3.66 -1.60 -13.16
N MET A 402 -2.47 -2.06 -12.77
CA MET A 402 -1.90 -3.33 -13.22
C MET A 402 -2.80 -4.51 -12.82
N SER A 403 -3.26 -4.57 -11.57
CA SER A 403 -4.18 -5.62 -11.10
C SER A 403 -5.55 -5.58 -11.79
N GLU A 404 -6.10 -4.38 -12.02
CA GLU A 404 -7.38 -4.20 -12.72
C GLU A 404 -7.28 -4.65 -14.18
N LEU A 405 -6.19 -4.30 -14.86
CA LEU A 405 -5.91 -4.72 -16.24
C LEU A 405 -5.85 -6.25 -16.35
N GLU A 406 -5.22 -6.92 -15.39
CA GLU A 406 -5.18 -8.39 -15.32
C GLU A 406 -6.57 -8.99 -15.08
N GLN A 407 -7.33 -8.43 -14.14
CA GLN A 407 -8.67 -8.93 -13.82
C GLN A 407 -9.65 -8.73 -14.99
N ASN A 408 -9.54 -7.60 -15.70
CA ASN A 408 -10.30 -7.32 -16.91
C ASN A 408 -9.96 -8.30 -18.04
N LEU A 409 -8.68 -8.63 -18.22
CA LEU A 409 -8.24 -9.63 -19.20
C LEU A 409 -8.84 -11.00 -18.86
N LEU A 410 -8.77 -11.42 -17.58
CA LEU A 410 -9.32 -12.69 -17.13
C LEU A 410 -10.85 -12.74 -17.31
N TYR A 411 -11.55 -11.67 -16.93
CA TYR A 411 -12.99 -11.54 -17.08
C TYR A 411 -13.41 -11.68 -18.54
N LYS A 412 -12.72 -11.01 -19.46
CA LYS A 412 -12.97 -11.12 -20.90
C LYS A 412 -12.77 -12.53 -21.41
N LEU A 413 -11.66 -13.19 -21.05
CA LEU A 413 -11.40 -14.58 -21.45
C LEU A 413 -12.45 -15.58 -20.93
N THR A 414 -13.02 -15.33 -19.75
CA THR A 414 -14.07 -16.20 -19.16
C THR A 414 -15.48 -15.91 -19.68
N THR A 415 -15.77 -14.68 -20.08
CA THR A 415 -17.12 -14.23 -20.45
C THR A 415 -17.42 -14.48 -21.94
N THR A 416 -16.39 -14.53 -22.80
CA THR A 416 -16.56 -14.84 -24.22
C THR A 416 -16.98 -16.31 -24.39
N GLN A 417 -18.29 -16.53 -24.56
CA GLN A 417 -18.84 -17.84 -24.93
C GLN A 417 -18.79 -18.01 -26.45
N GLY A 418 -17.94 -18.91 -26.94
CA GLY A 418 -17.80 -19.21 -28.38
C GLY A 418 -16.35 -19.17 -28.85
N SER A 419 -16.16 -18.96 -30.15
CA SER A 419 -14.84 -18.86 -30.78
C SER A 419 -14.22 -17.50 -30.50
N LEU A 420 -13.14 -17.47 -29.71
CA LEU A 420 -12.33 -16.28 -29.38
C LEU A 420 -11.76 -15.55 -30.61
N LEU A 421 -11.76 -16.21 -31.77
CA LEU A 421 -11.25 -15.68 -33.03
C LEU A 421 -12.27 -14.79 -33.75
N ASP A 422 -13.56 -14.93 -33.42
CA ASP A 422 -14.63 -14.21 -34.09
C ASP A 422 -15.03 -12.92 -33.33
N ASP A 423 -14.42 -12.67 -32.18
CA ASP A 423 -14.65 -11.49 -31.34
C ASP A 423 -13.45 -10.52 -31.41
N ASP A 424 -13.48 -9.60 -32.38
CA ASP A 424 -12.45 -8.58 -32.61
C ASP A 424 -12.17 -7.70 -31.37
N THR A 425 -13.13 -7.63 -30.43
CA THR A 425 -12.98 -6.84 -29.21
C THR A 425 -11.91 -7.42 -28.28
N VAL A 426 -11.73 -8.75 -28.26
CA VAL A 426 -10.75 -9.42 -27.39
C VAL A 426 -9.33 -9.06 -27.82
N ILE A 427 -9.04 -9.06 -29.14
CA ILE A 427 -7.72 -8.75 -29.70
C ILE A 427 -7.36 -7.28 -29.46
N GLY A 428 -8.31 -6.37 -29.64
CA GLY A 428 -8.12 -4.94 -29.36
C GLY A 428 -7.79 -4.68 -27.89
N VAL A 429 -8.57 -5.27 -26.97
CA VAL A 429 -8.34 -5.16 -25.52
C VAL A 429 -6.99 -5.76 -25.13
N LEU A 430 -6.60 -6.91 -25.69
CA LEU A 430 -5.32 -7.56 -25.38
C LEU A 430 -4.10 -6.67 -25.71
N ASN A 431 -4.12 -6.01 -26.87
CA ASN A 431 -3.06 -5.10 -27.27
C ASN A 431 -3.01 -3.84 -26.41
N VAL A 432 -4.17 -3.29 -26.03
CA VAL A 432 -4.27 -2.15 -25.10
C VAL A 432 -3.76 -2.54 -23.71
N THR A 433 -4.18 -3.69 -23.18
CA THR A 433 -3.74 -4.19 -21.87
C THR A 433 -2.23 -4.45 -21.84
N LYS A 434 -1.66 -5.03 -22.90
CA LYS A 434 -0.23 -5.30 -23.00
C LYS A 434 0.60 -4.01 -23.06
N SER A 435 0.22 -3.07 -23.91
CA SER A 435 0.93 -1.79 -24.04
C SER A 435 0.86 -0.97 -22.75
N THR A 436 -0.32 -0.88 -22.13
CA THR A 436 -0.50 -0.18 -20.85
C THR A 436 0.25 -0.86 -19.69
N SER A 437 0.33 -2.19 -19.66
CA SER A 437 1.11 -2.90 -18.64
C SER A 437 2.62 -2.62 -18.75
N LEU A 438 3.16 -2.58 -19.97
CA LEU A 438 4.57 -2.23 -20.20
C LEU A 438 4.87 -0.78 -19.78
N GLU A 439 3.99 0.16 -20.12
CA GLU A 439 4.12 1.56 -19.71
C GLU A 439 4.07 1.71 -18.18
N VAL A 440 3.15 1.02 -17.52
CA VAL A 440 3.03 1.01 -16.06
C VAL A 440 4.29 0.41 -15.41
N GLN A 441 4.83 -0.68 -15.99
CA GLN A 441 6.04 -1.30 -15.49
C GLN A 441 7.27 -0.38 -15.59
N GLU A 442 7.43 0.32 -16.72
CA GLU A 442 8.48 1.32 -16.88
C GLU A 442 8.34 2.47 -15.87
N LYS A 443 7.12 3.00 -15.69
CA LYS A 443 6.85 4.03 -14.67
C LYS A 443 7.18 3.55 -13.26
N LEU A 444 6.89 2.29 -12.92
CA LEU A 444 7.26 1.71 -11.62
C LEU A 444 8.78 1.60 -11.44
N THR A 445 9.53 1.30 -12.49
CA THR A 445 11.01 1.28 -12.42
C THR A 445 11.60 2.67 -12.22
N VAL A 446 11.11 3.68 -12.95
CA VAL A 446 11.54 5.08 -12.80
C VAL A 446 11.18 5.61 -11.40
N ALA A 447 9.97 5.32 -10.92
CA ALA A 447 9.54 5.72 -9.59
C ALA A 447 10.46 5.16 -8.49
N LYS A 448 10.93 3.91 -8.64
CA LYS A 448 11.87 3.28 -7.70
C LYS A 448 13.23 4.01 -7.67
N GLU A 449 13.76 4.42 -8.82
CA GLU A 449 15.02 5.18 -8.86
C GLU A 449 14.86 6.57 -8.24
N THR A 450 13.75 7.24 -8.53
CA THR A 450 13.42 8.55 -7.94
C THR A 450 13.25 8.46 -6.43
N GLU A 451 12.60 7.39 -5.93
CA GLU A 451 12.46 7.12 -4.49
C GLU A 451 13.83 7.01 -3.80
N ILE A 452 14.81 6.34 -4.41
CA ILE A 452 16.18 6.23 -3.89
C ILE A 452 16.83 7.62 -3.79
N LYS A 453 16.68 8.47 -4.82
CA LYS A 453 17.23 9.84 -4.81
C LYS A 453 16.60 10.71 -3.73
N ILE A 454 15.27 10.64 -3.59
CA ILE A 454 14.53 11.37 -2.55
C ILE A 454 14.99 10.92 -1.16
N ASN A 455 15.13 9.61 -0.94
CA ASN A 455 15.61 9.08 0.33
C ASN A 455 17.04 9.54 0.63
N ALA A 456 17.95 9.53 -0.35
CA ALA A 456 19.31 10.05 -0.16
C ALA A 456 19.32 11.53 0.28
N ALA A 457 18.46 12.38 -0.30
CA ALA A 457 18.34 13.78 0.10
C ALA A 457 17.72 13.95 1.50
N ARG A 458 16.81 13.06 1.92
CA ARG A 458 16.28 13.05 3.30
C ARG A 458 17.37 12.69 4.30
N GLU A 459 18.19 11.70 3.99
CA GLU A 459 19.26 11.22 4.87
C GLU A 459 20.29 12.31 5.23
N GLU A 460 20.48 13.33 4.39
CA GLU A 460 21.35 14.49 4.73
C GLU A 460 20.91 15.21 6.01
N PHE A 461 19.60 15.26 6.29
CA PHE A 461 19.03 15.92 7.48
C PHE A 461 18.89 14.98 8.69
N ARG A 462 19.20 13.68 8.54
CA ARG A 462 19.14 12.71 9.64
C ARG A 462 19.87 13.17 10.91
N PRO A 463 21.06 13.80 10.87
CA PRO A 463 21.75 14.24 12.09
C PRO A 463 20.92 15.18 12.97
N VAL A 464 20.01 15.98 12.40
CA VAL A 464 19.10 16.84 13.18
C VAL A 464 18.07 16.00 13.93
N ALA A 465 17.52 15.00 13.26
CA ALA A 465 16.55 14.08 13.82
C ALA A 465 17.19 13.16 14.88
N THR A 466 18.39 12.64 14.64
CA THR A 466 19.17 11.86 15.62
C THR A 466 19.48 12.71 16.85
N ARG A 467 19.86 13.98 16.67
CA ARG A 467 20.06 14.90 17.78
C ARG A 467 18.78 15.10 18.59
N GLY A 468 17.66 15.35 17.93
CA GLY A 468 16.36 15.51 18.58
C GLY A 468 15.92 14.26 19.34
N SER A 469 16.10 13.06 18.78
CA SER A 469 15.74 11.82 19.46
C SER A 469 16.58 11.62 20.73
N VAL A 470 17.90 11.80 20.66
CA VAL A 470 18.80 11.70 21.84
C VAL A 470 18.37 12.68 22.95
N LEU A 471 18.03 13.92 22.60
CA LEU A 471 17.56 14.92 23.57
C LEU A 471 16.24 14.52 24.22
N TYR A 472 15.27 14.02 23.43
CA TYR A 472 13.98 13.58 23.96
C TYR A 472 14.14 12.39 24.91
N PHE A 473 14.88 11.36 24.52
CA PHE A 473 15.06 10.18 25.39
C PHE A 473 15.85 10.50 26.65
N LEU A 474 16.77 11.46 26.60
CA LEU A 474 17.40 11.98 27.82
C LEU A 474 16.35 12.63 28.74
N ILE A 475 15.47 13.47 28.21
CA ILE A 475 14.39 14.10 28.99
C ILE A 475 13.48 13.05 29.63
N VAL A 476 13.06 12.04 28.85
CA VAL A 476 12.21 10.96 29.35
C VAL A 476 12.94 10.15 30.43
N SER A 477 14.23 9.91 30.27
CA SER A 477 15.02 9.20 31.28
C SER A 477 15.10 9.92 32.62
N MET A 478 14.93 11.25 32.65
CA MET A 478 14.87 12.01 33.90
C MET A 478 13.65 11.65 34.76
N ALA A 479 12.60 11.07 34.18
CA ALA A 479 11.46 10.56 34.94
C ALA A 479 11.85 9.40 35.88
N MET A 480 12.93 8.67 35.58
CA MET A 480 13.48 7.64 36.47
C MET A 480 14.17 8.24 37.71
N VAL A 481 14.62 9.50 37.62
CA VAL A 481 15.25 10.23 38.73
C VAL A 481 14.17 10.77 39.66
N ASN A 482 13.13 11.37 39.09
CA ASN A 482 11.97 11.85 39.84
C ASN A 482 10.70 11.66 39.02
N VAL A 483 9.68 11.03 39.63
CA VAL A 483 8.40 10.72 39.01
C VAL A 483 7.69 11.98 38.49
N MET A 484 8.01 13.17 39.01
CA MET A 484 7.40 14.45 38.60
C MET A 484 7.99 15.01 37.29
N TYR A 485 9.11 14.49 36.78
CA TYR A 485 9.79 15.01 35.57
C TYR A 485 9.18 14.54 34.24
N GLN A 486 7.91 14.15 34.26
CA GLN A 486 7.18 13.68 33.09
C GLN A 486 7.05 14.77 32.04
N THR A 487 7.34 14.45 30.78
CA THR A 487 7.26 15.42 29.69
C THR A 487 6.47 14.82 28.54
N SER A 488 5.49 15.56 28.03
CA SER A 488 4.78 15.18 26.82
C SER A 488 5.68 15.24 25.59
N LEU A 489 5.53 14.28 24.69
CA LEU A 489 6.14 14.35 23.37
C LEU A 489 5.66 15.57 22.58
N VAL A 490 4.39 15.94 22.68
CA VAL A 490 3.82 17.10 21.97
C VAL A 490 4.57 18.39 22.35
N GLN A 491 4.83 18.59 23.65
CA GLN A 491 5.56 19.75 24.14
C GLN A 491 7.00 19.78 23.62
N PHE A 492 7.65 18.62 23.53
CA PHE A 492 8.98 18.52 22.92
C PHE A 492 8.96 18.85 21.43
N LEU A 493 8.00 18.31 20.69
CA LEU A 493 7.84 18.55 19.25
C LEU A 493 7.57 20.03 18.96
N GLU A 494 6.76 20.72 19.76
CA GLU A 494 6.57 22.17 19.63
C GLU A 494 7.89 22.95 19.82
N ARG A 495 8.72 22.56 20.79
CA ARG A 495 10.05 23.19 20.97
C ARG A 495 10.99 22.87 19.82
N PHE A 496 10.93 21.65 19.29
CA PHE A 496 11.69 21.23 18.12
C PHE A 496 11.32 22.07 16.88
N ASP A 497 10.03 22.26 16.61
CA ASP A 497 9.55 23.08 15.49
C ASP A 497 9.96 24.55 15.65
N LEU A 498 9.88 25.10 16.87
CA LEU A 498 10.36 26.45 17.17
C LEU A 498 11.87 26.61 16.98
N SER A 499 12.66 25.58 17.29
CA SER A 499 14.10 25.59 17.10
C SER A 499 14.49 25.70 15.63
N MET A 500 13.76 25.03 14.74
CA MET A 500 13.95 25.14 13.29
C MET A 500 13.54 26.53 12.79
N ALA A 501 12.42 27.07 13.28
CA ALA A 501 11.93 28.37 12.86
C ALA A 501 12.83 29.55 13.29
N ARG A 502 13.39 29.50 14.51
CA ARG A 502 14.17 30.59 15.12
C ARG A 502 15.68 30.50 14.92
N SER A 503 16.20 29.35 14.52
CA SER A 503 17.64 29.18 14.25
C SER A 503 18.10 29.95 13.01
N GLU A 504 19.40 30.24 12.95
CA GLU A 504 20.00 30.99 11.85
C GLU A 504 19.90 30.24 10.52
N LYS A 505 19.35 30.90 9.50
CA LYS A 505 19.15 30.31 8.16
C LYS A 505 20.45 30.35 7.36
N SER A 506 20.76 29.25 6.67
CA SER A 506 21.93 29.15 5.80
C SER A 506 21.58 28.39 4.52
N PRO A 507 22.07 28.81 3.34
CA PRO A 507 21.85 28.09 2.08
C PRO A 507 22.67 26.79 1.99
N VAL A 508 23.70 26.63 2.83
CA VAL A 508 24.53 25.41 2.87
C VAL A 508 23.93 24.44 3.89
N THR A 509 23.46 23.27 3.42
CA THR A 509 22.80 22.25 4.25
C THR A 509 23.60 21.90 5.50
N THR A 510 24.91 21.65 5.38
CA THR A 510 25.77 21.30 6.53
C THR A 510 25.84 22.40 7.60
N LYS A 511 25.92 23.68 7.18
CA LYS A 511 25.92 24.80 8.13
C LYS A 511 24.55 25.00 8.77
N ARG A 512 23.48 24.83 7.98
CA ARG A 512 22.10 24.89 8.48
C ARG A 512 21.85 23.82 9.56
N ILE A 513 22.28 22.58 9.32
CA ILE A 513 22.20 21.48 10.29
C ILE A 513 22.93 21.83 11.59
N PHE A 514 24.13 22.39 11.50
CA PHE A 514 24.90 22.82 12.67
C PHE A 514 24.15 23.87 13.49
N PHE A 515 23.62 24.93 12.85
CA PHE A 515 22.88 25.99 13.54
C PHE A 515 21.58 25.50 14.18
N ILE A 516 20.85 24.60 13.52
CA ILE A 516 19.64 23.98 14.10
C ILE A 516 20.03 23.18 15.35
N ASN A 517 21.05 22.31 15.25
CA ASN A 517 21.47 21.46 16.36
C ASN A 517 21.96 22.27 17.58
N GLU A 518 22.74 23.32 17.35
CA GLU A 518 23.23 24.22 18.39
C GLU A 518 22.08 24.96 19.10
N TYR A 519 21.15 25.53 18.33
CA TYR A 519 20.00 26.25 18.88
C TYR A 519 19.05 25.30 19.64
N LEU A 520 18.73 24.14 19.04
CA LEU A 520 17.87 23.12 19.63
C LEU A 520 18.43 22.62 20.96
N THR A 521 19.73 22.30 21.01
CA THR A 521 20.39 21.82 22.23
C THR A 521 20.31 22.87 23.35
N TYR A 522 20.55 24.15 23.01
CA TYR A 522 20.52 25.22 23.99
C TYR A 522 19.11 25.56 24.49
N GLU A 523 18.13 25.58 23.59
CA GLU A 523 16.72 25.83 23.92
C GLU A 523 16.17 24.73 24.85
N ILE A 524 16.43 23.46 24.52
CA ILE A 524 16.03 22.32 25.36
C ILE A 524 16.72 22.36 26.72
N TYR A 525 18.02 22.68 26.75
CA TYR A 525 18.77 22.82 27.99
C TYR A 525 18.12 23.88 28.90
N LYS A 526 17.81 25.07 28.39
CA LYS A 526 17.12 26.11 29.17
C LYS A 526 15.75 25.67 29.64
N TYR A 527 14.96 25.15 28.71
CA TYR A 527 13.58 24.75 28.96
C TYR A 527 13.49 23.68 30.06
N LYS A 528 14.39 22.70 30.04
CA LYS A 528 14.40 21.60 31.01
C LYS A 528 15.09 21.95 32.31
N SER A 529 16.23 22.65 32.28
CA SER A 529 16.91 23.07 33.51
C SER A 529 16.02 23.94 34.40
N ARG A 530 15.09 24.71 33.82
CA ARG A 530 14.06 25.44 34.57
C ARG A 530 13.17 24.54 35.42
N GLY A 531 12.80 23.35 34.93
CA GLY A 531 11.88 22.42 35.56
C GLY A 531 12.50 21.34 36.44
N LEU A 532 13.82 21.37 36.65
CA LEU A 532 14.56 20.40 37.47
C LEU A 532 14.99 21.05 38.79
N TYR A 533 15.02 20.26 39.88
CA TYR A 533 15.61 20.69 41.15
C TYR A 533 17.11 20.96 40.98
N GLU A 534 17.68 21.89 41.74
CA GLU A 534 19.10 22.28 41.61
C GLU A 534 20.03 21.08 41.75
N ARG A 535 19.73 20.16 42.68
CA ARG A 535 20.46 18.89 42.86
C ARG A 535 20.57 18.04 41.59
N HIS A 536 19.59 18.12 40.69
CA HIS A 536 19.50 17.31 39.48
C HIS A 536 19.95 18.06 38.21
N LYS A 537 20.01 19.40 38.24
CA LYS A 537 20.40 20.21 37.06
C LYS A 537 21.80 19.83 36.57
N TYR A 538 22.77 19.77 37.47
CA TYR A 538 24.15 19.42 37.10
C TYR A 538 24.26 18.03 36.47
N MET A 539 23.60 17.05 37.08
CA MET A 539 23.55 15.68 36.57
C MET A 539 22.94 15.64 35.16
N PHE A 540 21.84 16.37 34.93
CA PHE A 540 21.22 16.47 33.61
C PHE A 540 22.17 17.05 32.57
N VAL A 541 22.90 18.13 32.89
CA VAL A 541 23.88 18.75 31.96
C VAL A 541 25.01 17.79 31.64
N LEU A 542 25.56 17.09 32.64
CA LEU A 542 26.62 16.12 32.40
C LEU A 542 26.14 14.95 31.53
N LEU A 543 24.95 14.41 31.81
CA LEU A 543 24.34 13.35 30.99
C LEU A 543 24.05 13.84 29.57
N LEU A 544 23.62 15.08 29.40
CA LEU A 544 23.41 15.72 28.11
C LEU A 544 24.69 15.76 27.27
N THR A 545 25.80 16.22 27.87
CA THR A 545 27.11 16.24 27.20
C THR A 545 27.57 14.83 26.84
N LEU A 546 27.49 13.88 27.77
CA LEU A 546 27.92 12.50 27.54
C LEU A 546 27.11 11.82 26.43
N LYS A 547 25.79 12.00 26.42
CA LYS A 547 24.91 11.42 25.39
C LYS A 547 25.19 12.01 24.00
N ILE A 548 25.46 13.31 23.92
CA ILE A 548 25.85 13.98 22.68
C ILE A 548 27.20 13.46 22.18
N ASP A 549 28.19 13.32 23.06
CA ASP A 549 29.53 12.88 22.66
C ASP A 549 29.62 11.38 22.35
N LEU A 550 28.76 10.57 22.97
CA LEU A 550 28.54 9.17 22.58
C LEU A 550 27.94 9.07 21.16
N GLU A 551 26.96 9.91 20.84
CA GLU A 551 26.36 9.96 19.49
C GLU A 551 27.38 10.42 18.44
N ARG A 552 28.19 11.42 18.75
CA ARG A 552 29.31 11.87 17.89
C ARG A 552 30.46 10.87 17.77
N SER A 553 30.43 9.78 18.54
CA SER A 553 31.53 8.80 18.67
C SER A 553 32.86 9.42 19.14
N THR A 554 32.83 10.58 19.80
CA THR A 554 33.99 11.19 20.47
C THR A 554 34.43 10.34 21.66
N ILE A 555 33.43 9.73 22.32
CA ILE A 555 33.57 8.83 23.46
C ILE A 555 33.03 7.47 23.07
N THR A 556 33.73 6.42 23.47
CA THR A 556 33.30 5.03 23.27
C THR A 556 32.38 4.56 24.39
N HIS A 557 31.53 3.57 24.10
CA HIS A 557 30.64 3.00 25.13
C HIS A 557 31.43 2.39 26.30
N GLU A 558 32.61 1.82 26.04
CA GLU A 558 33.52 1.28 27.06
C GLU A 558 34.07 2.40 27.97
N GLU A 559 34.55 3.51 27.41
CA GLU A 559 35.02 4.66 28.19
C GLU A 559 33.89 5.26 29.05
N PHE A 560 32.66 5.33 28.53
CA PHE A 560 31.49 5.75 29.29
C PHE A 560 31.14 4.77 30.43
N GLN A 561 31.15 3.46 30.17
CA GLN A 561 30.91 2.46 31.22
C GLN A 561 31.97 2.55 32.33
N ASN A 562 33.24 2.76 31.96
CA ASN A 562 34.35 2.92 32.89
C ASN A 562 34.14 4.17 33.79
N PHE A 563 33.72 5.31 33.22
CA PHE A 563 33.41 6.52 33.98
C PHE A 563 32.34 6.29 35.06
N ILE A 564 31.29 5.54 34.73
CA ILE A 564 30.14 5.30 35.61
C ILE A 564 30.42 4.19 36.64
N LYS A 565 30.83 3.01 36.18
CA LYS A 565 31.04 1.83 37.03
C LYS A 565 32.34 1.91 37.82
N GLY A 566 33.40 2.48 37.23
CA GLY A 566 34.75 2.39 37.75
C GLY A 566 35.16 0.94 38.05
N GLY A 567 36.10 0.77 38.96
CA GLY A 567 36.55 -0.55 39.44
C GLY A 567 35.64 -1.20 40.49
N ALA A 568 34.40 -0.74 40.66
CA ALA A 568 33.51 -1.23 41.72
C ALA A 568 33.08 -2.70 41.54
N ALA A 569 33.20 -3.24 40.32
CA ALA A 569 32.89 -4.65 40.01
C ALA A 569 34.11 -5.57 40.11
N LEU A 570 35.30 -5.03 40.41
CA LEU A 570 36.55 -5.79 40.50
C LEU A 570 36.84 -6.19 41.95
N ASP A 571 37.27 -7.43 42.13
CA ASP A 571 37.75 -7.93 43.42
C ASP A 571 39.24 -7.61 43.62
N LEU A 572 39.60 -7.15 44.81
CA LEU A 572 40.99 -6.79 45.14
C LEU A 572 41.97 -7.96 44.99
N ASN A 573 41.49 -9.19 45.18
CA ASN A 573 42.29 -10.42 45.17
C ASN A 573 42.69 -10.90 43.76
N THR A 574 41.96 -10.46 42.72
CA THR A 574 42.26 -10.79 41.32
C THR A 574 43.14 -9.73 40.66
N CYS A 575 43.40 -8.62 41.34
CA CYS A 575 44.15 -7.47 40.83
C CYS A 575 45.65 -7.55 41.14
N PRO A 576 46.51 -6.86 40.35
CA PRO A 576 47.94 -6.76 40.64
C PRO A 576 48.21 -6.18 42.04
N PRO A 577 49.30 -6.59 42.72
CA PRO A 577 49.61 -6.11 44.06
C PRO A 577 49.81 -4.60 44.05
N LYS A 578 49.23 -3.95 45.06
CA LYS A 578 49.27 -2.50 45.22
C LYS A 578 50.71 -1.99 45.39
N PRO A 579 51.15 -0.97 44.62
CA PRO A 579 52.54 -0.50 44.66
C PRO A 579 52.91 0.20 45.97
N SER A 580 51.98 0.96 46.55
CA SER A 580 52.26 1.85 47.67
C SER A 580 51.11 1.95 48.66
N LYS A 581 51.42 2.10 49.96
CA LYS A 581 50.43 2.16 51.04
C LYS A 581 49.54 3.42 51.02
N TRP A 582 49.97 4.49 50.35
CA TRP A 582 49.25 5.78 50.31
C TRP A 582 48.09 5.81 49.30
N ILE A 583 48.12 4.94 48.28
CA ILE A 583 47.01 4.77 47.33
C ILE A 583 45.87 4.11 48.09
N THR A 584 44.60 4.45 47.85
CA THR A 584 43.48 3.72 48.47
C THR A 584 43.12 2.49 47.65
N ASP A 585 42.49 1.50 48.28
CA ASP A 585 42.06 0.28 47.59
C ASP A 585 41.04 0.58 46.49
N SER A 586 40.13 1.54 46.74
CA SER A 586 39.16 2.03 45.76
C SER A 586 39.85 2.71 44.56
N THR A 587 40.82 3.59 44.80
CA THR A 587 41.62 4.22 43.73
C THR A 587 42.36 3.17 42.89
N TRP A 588 42.93 2.15 43.54
CA TRP A 588 43.66 1.10 42.84
C TRP A 588 42.75 0.27 41.93
N LEU A 589 41.58 -0.15 42.42
CA LEU A 589 40.58 -0.85 41.60
C LEU A 589 40.15 -0.01 40.40
N ASN A 590 39.92 1.29 40.59
CA ASN A 590 39.57 2.19 39.49
C ASN A 590 40.69 2.29 38.44
N LEU A 591 41.96 2.29 38.86
CA LEU A 591 43.10 2.32 37.94
C LEU A 591 43.30 1.01 37.17
N VAL A 592 43.01 -0.13 37.81
CA VAL A 592 43.03 -1.43 37.15
C VAL A 592 41.92 -1.50 36.10
N GLU A 593 40.70 -1.09 36.43
CA GLU A 593 39.62 -1.03 35.43
C GLU A 593 39.94 -0.04 34.31
N LEU A 594 40.55 1.11 34.64
CA LEU A 594 41.01 2.09 33.65
C LEU A 594 42.02 1.48 32.69
N SER A 595 42.88 0.56 33.14
CA SER A 595 43.90 -0.10 32.31
C SER A 595 43.33 -1.01 31.21
N ASN A 596 42.07 -1.43 31.30
CA ASN A 596 41.41 -2.19 30.23
C ASN A 596 41.23 -1.35 28.95
N LEU A 597 41.25 -0.02 29.07
CA LEU A 597 41.13 0.89 27.94
C LEU A 597 42.46 1.06 27.20
N ARG A 598 42.40 1.10 25.88
CA ARG A 598 43.56 1.18 24.98
C ARG A 598 44.55 2.30 25.32
N HIS A 599 44.06 3.46 25.75
CA HIS A 599 44.89 4.63 26.08
C HIS A 599 45.62 4.51 27.43
N TYR A 600 45.19 3.57 28.28
CA TYR A 600 45.63 3.44 29.68
C TYR A 600 46.24 2.07 29.98
N GLN A 601 46.47 1.22 28.98
CA GLN A 601 46.97 -0.15 29.15
C GLN A 601 48.21 -0.27 30.06
N TYR A 602 49.10 0.74 30.01
CA TYR A 602 50.33 0.77 30.80
C TYR A 602 50.23 1.57 32.10
N ILE A 603 49.06 2.10 32.47
CA ILE A 603 48.91 3.01 33.62
C ILE A 603 49.34 2.34 34.93
N VAL A 604 48.95 1.07 35.14
CA VAL A 604 49.29 0.29 36.33
C VAL A 604 50.80 0.12 36.47
N GLN A 605 51.48 -0.24 35.37
CA GLN A 605 52.93 -0.40 35.34
C GLN A 605 53.65 0.95 35.53
N GLN A 606 53.19 2.01 34.86
CA GLN A 606 53.79 3.34 34.97
C GLN A 606 53.66 3.94 36.37
N VAL A 607 52.57 3.62 37.09
CA VAL A 607 52.38 4.02 38.49
C VAL A 607 53.32 3.25 39.42
N MET A 608 53.54 1.96 39.17
CA MET A 608 54.53 1.16 39.90
C MET A 608 55.97 1.70 39.71
N GLU A 609 56.32 2.10 38.49
CA GLU A 609 57.66 2.61 38.16
C GLU A 609 57.89 4.06 38.65
N ASN A 610 56.85 4.90 38.62
CA ASN A 610 56.95 6.36 38.86
C ASN A 610 56.13 6.86 40.06
N ASP A 611 56.08 6.10 41.16
CA ASP A 611 55.25 6.41 42.35
C ASP A 611 55.42 7.85 42.89
N LYS A 612 56.66 8.36 42.96
CA LYS A 612 56.94 9.70 43.50
C LYS A 612 56.29 10.83 42.68
N LEU A 613 56.22 10.69 41.36
CA LEU A 613 55.63 11.69 40.47
C LEU A 613 54.11 11.74 40.65
N TRP A 614 53.47 10.57 40.69
CA TRP A 614 52.04 10.44 40.92
C TRP A 614 51.63 10.94 42.31
N LYS A 615 52.44 10.65 43.34
CA LYS A 615 52.24 11.18 44.68
C LYS A 615 52.34 12.71 44.71
N THR A 616 53.34 13.29 44.07
CA THR A 616 53.52 14.75 44.00
C THR A 616 52.35 15.45 43.27
N TRP A 617 51.76 14.80 42.27
CA TRP A 617 50.58 15.31 41.58
C TRP A 617 49.32 15.16 42.43
N PHE A 618 49.14 14.01 43.09
CA PHE A 618 48.00 13.71 43.96
C PHE A 618 47.95 14.61 45.21
N ASP A 619 49.10 14.91 45.81
CA ASP A 619 49.20 15.76 47.01
C ASP A 619 48.93 17.25 46.74
N ARG A 620 48.67 17.67 45.48
CA ARG A 620 48.30 19.06 45.16
C ARG A 620 46.86 19.34 45.54
N ASP A 621 46.57 20.60 45.92
CA ASP A 621 45.21 21.02 46.26
C ASP A 621 44.24 20.92 45.06
N ALA A 622 44.72 21.22 43.85
CA ALA A 622 43.94 21.17 42.60
C ALA A 622 44.70 20.35 41.54
N PRO A 623 44.67 19.00 41.63
CA PRO A 623 45.37 18.12 40.70
C PRO A 623 44.85 18.24 39.25
N GLU A 624 43.60 18.65 39.07
CA GLU A 624 42.94 18.86 37.77
C GLU A 624 43.42 20.10 36.99
N GLU A 625 44.07 21.06 37.66
CA GLU A 625 44.75 22.20 37.02
C GLU A 625 46.24 21.93 36.79
N ALA A 626 46.80 20.94 37.50
CA ALA A 626 48.19 20.58 37.38
C ALA A 626 48.47 19.83 36.08
N VAL A 627 49.71 19.92 35.59
CA VAL A 627 50.17 19.12 34.46
C VAL A 627 50.12 17.65 34.86
N PHE A 628 49.33 16.86 34.12
CA PHE A 628 49.22 15.42 34.34
C PHE A 628 50.59 14.75 34.15
N PRO A 629 50.97 13.77 35.00
CA PRO A 629 52.23 13.06 34.85
C PRO A 629 52.35 12.39 33.48
N LEU A 630 53.58 12.29 32.96
CA LEU A 630 53.93 11.54 31.75
C LEU A 630 53.18 12.01 30.48
N THR A 631 52.80 11.07 29.61
CA THR A 631 52.11 11.32 28.33
C THR A 631 50.63 11.66 28.50
N TYR A 632 50.09 11.62 29.72
CA TYR A 632 48.66 11.81 29.96
C TYR A 632 48.21 13.27 29.82
N ASN A 633 49.14 14.22 29.76
CA ASN A 633 48.82 15.63 29.53
C ASN A 633 48.33 15.93 28.09
N THR A 634 48.69 15.10 27.10
CA THR A 634 48.25 15.29 25.70
C THR A 634 46.87 14.72 25.41
N LEU A 635 46.23 14.08 26.41
CA LEU A 635 44.89 13.54 26.27
C LEU A 635 43.83 14.65 26.21
N ASP A 636 42.71 14.33 25.58
CA ASP A 636 41.52 15.17 25.56
C ASP A 636 40.88 15.31 26.94
N THR A 637 40.00 16.31 27.07
CA THR A 637 39.39 16.69 28.34
C THR A 637 38.58 15.57 28.99
N PHE A 638 37.94 14.70 28.19
CA PHE A 638 37.17 13.56 28.73
C PHE A 638 38.08 12.45 29.24
N ARG A 639 39.14 12.12 28.52
CA ARG A 639 40.14 11.15 28.99
C ARG A 639 40.84 11.67 30.26
N LYS A 640 41.17 12.96 30.34
CA LYS A 640 41.64 13.59 31.59
C LYS A 640 40.61 13.48 32.73
N LEU A 641 39.31 13.60 32.44
CA LEU A 641 38.25 13.38 33.42
C LEU A 641 38.24 11.95 33.96
N LEU A 642 38.49 10.93 33.13
CA LEU A 642 38.62 9.53 33.60
C LEU A 642 39.78 9.35 34.59
N ILE A 643 40.92 9.99 34.34
CA ILE A 643 42.08 9.95 35.25
C ILE A 643 41.72 10.60 36.59
N VAL A 644 41.15 11.80 36.56
CA VAL A 644 40.73 12.49 37.80
C VAL A 644 39.68 11.68 38.54
N ARG A 645 38.71 11.07 37.84
CA ARG A 645 37.70 10.20 38.43
C ARG A 645 38.29 8.95 39.09
N ALA A 646 39.36 8.40 38.54
CA ALA A 646 40.04 7.22 39.08
C ALA A 646 40.88 7.57 40.32
N TRP A 647 41.63 8.68 40.27
CA TRP A 647 42.55 9.13 41.33
C TRP A 647 41.86 9.92 42.46
N CYS A 648 41.12 10.96 42.10
CA CYS A 648 40.54 11.96 43.00
C CYS A 648 39.02 12.10 42.75
N PRO A 649 38.19 11.17 43.26
CA PRO A 649 36.75 11.20 43.05
C PRO A 649 36.08 12.51 43.49
N ASP A 650 36.60 13.16 44.52
CA ASP A 650 36.17 14.46 45.07
C ASP A 650 36.31 15.62 44.07
N ARG A 651 37.35 15.61 43.23
CA ARG A 651 37.60 16.63 42.20
C ARG A 651 36.91 16.35 40.87
N THR A 652 36.24 15.20 40.73
CA THR A 652 35.52 14.81 39.50
C THR A 652 34.56 15.91 39.05
N MET A 653 33.78 16.49 39.98
CA MET A 653 32.76 17.51 39.68
C MET A 653 33.35 18.78 39.05
N VAL A 654 34.54 19.19 39.51
CA VAL A 654 35.24 20.38 38.98
C VAL A 654 35.74 20.08 37.57
N GLN A 655 36.37 18.92 37.38
CA GLN A 655 36.88 18.51 36.07
C GLN A 655 35.75 18.28 35.06
N SER A 656 34.60 17.75 35.47
CA SER A 656 33.46 17.55 34.58
C SER A 656 32.81 18.88 34.15
N ARG A 657 32.87 19.95 34.96
CA ARG A 657 32.49 21.30 34.51
C ARG A 657 33.37 21.80 33.36
N LYS A 658 34.69 21.57 33.43
CA LYS A 658 35.60 21.90 32.31
C LYS A 658 35.31 21.09 31.06
N TYR A 659 35.00 19.81 31.24
CA TYR A 659 34.59 18.94 30.14
C TYR A 659 33.32 19.45 29.45
N ILE A 660 32.27 19.80 30.21
CA ILE A 660 31.04 20.42 29.68
C ILE A 660 31.36 21.70 28.90
N ALA A 661 32.16 22.59 29.50
CA ALA A 661 32.53 23.86 28.86
C ALA A 661 33.34 23.68 27.56
N THR A 662 34.17 22.64 27.48
CA THR A 662 34.97 22.33 26.28
C THR A 662 34.14 21.67 25.18
N SER A 663 33.23 20.75 25.55
CA SER A 663 32.46 19.95 24.59
C SER A 663 31.25 20.72 24.03
N MET A 664 30.48 21.38 24.90
CA MET A 664 29.24 22.07 24.51
C MET A 664 29.36 23.61 24.54
N GLY A 665 30.38 24.16 25.20
CA GLY A 665 30.59 25.59 25.36
C GLY A 665 30.25 26.12 26.76
N GLN A 666 30.84 27.26 27.12
CA GLN A 666 30.77 27.83 28.47
C GLN A 666 29.33 28.17 28.94
N ARG A 667 28.45 28.55 28.01
CA ARG A 667 27.03 28.87 28.26
C ARG A 667 26.20 27.73 28.89
N PHE A 668 26.66 26.49 28.79
CA PHE A 668 25.98 25.33 29.39
C PHE A 668 26.46 25.04 30.83
N ALA A 669 27.57 25.64 31.24
CA ALA A 669 28.10 25.52 32.60
C ALA A 669 27.54 26.61 33.54
N GLU A 670 26.90 27.65 32.99
CA GLU A 670 26.30 28.75 33.74
C GLU A 670 24.88 28.39 34.22
N PRO A 671 24.44 28.85 35.40
CA PRO A 671 23.11 28.58 35.91
C PRO A 671 22.03 29.29 35.08
N VAL A 672 20.93 28.59 34.78
CA VAL A 672 19.78 29.16 34.07
C VAL A 672 18.93 29.99 35.02
N ILE A 673 18.81 31.29 34.71
CA ILE A 673 17.99 32.23 35.49
C ILE A 673 16.51 32.04 35.15
N LEU A 674 15.66 31.92 36.17
CA LEU A 674 14.21 31.84 36.02
C LEU A 674 13.64 33.20 35.60
N ASN A 675 12.91 33.23 34.47
CA ASN A 675 12.19 34.41 34.01
C ASN A 675 10.71 34.06 33.78
N PHE A 676 9.83 34.66 34.59
CA PHE A 676 8.38 34.41 34.54
C PHE A 676 7.70 35.01 33.29
N GLU A 677 8.23 36.08 32.70
CA GLU A 677 7.66 36.71 31.50
C GLU A 677 7.81 35.80 30.27
N ILE A 678 9.00 35.19 30.12
CA ILE A 678 9.24 34.20 29.07
C ILE A 678 8.30 33.01 29.25
N MET A 679 8.13 32.54 30.49
CA MET A 679 7.22 31.43 30.80
C MET A 679 5.76 31.75 30.48
N TYR A 680 5.32 32.98 30.77
CA TYR A 680 3.98 33.45 30.40
C TYR A 680 3.80 33.47 28.87
N SER A 681 4.78 33.98 28.12
CA SER A 681 4.73 33.98 26.64
C SER A 681 4.68 32.57 26.03
N GLU A 682 5.17 31.57 26.75
CA GLU A 682 5.11 30.15 26.36
C GLU A 682 3.79 29.49 26.74
N SER A 683 3.06 30.05 27.71
CA SER A 683 1.83 29.49 28.27
C SER A 683 0.60 29.81 27.43
N ARG A 684 -0.32 28.84 27.33
CA ARG A 684 -1.66 28.97 26.74
C ARG A 684 -2.71 28.70 27.81
N ALA A 685 -3.98 29.02 27.53
CA ALA A 685 -5.08 28.76 28.47
C ALA A 685 -5.21 27.28 28.87
N LEU A 686 -4.92 26.37 27.94
CA LEU A 686 -4.92 24.91 28.16
C LEU A 686 -3.56 24.34 28.58
N THR A 687 -2.55 25.19 28.81
CA THR A 687 -1.20 24.78 29.20
C THR A 687 -0.89 25.29 30.60
N PRO A 688 -1.27 24.54 31.64
CA PRO A 688 -1.06 24.94 33.02
C PRO A 688 0.43 25.00 33.40
N MET A 689 0.74 25.72 34.48
CA MET A 689 2.10 25.90 34.99
C MET A 689 2.20 25.29 36.39
N VAL A 690 3.21 24.45 36.61
CA VAL A 690 3.46 23.79 37.89
C VAL A 690 4.84 24.16 38.42
N CYS A 691 4.86 24.67 39.66
CA CYS A 691 6.07 24.88 40.42
C CYS A 691 6.32 23.67 41.33
N PHE A 692 7.52 23.13 41.27
CA PHE A 692 7.99 22.21 42.30
C PHE A 692 8.57 23.03 43.45
N LEU A 693 7.98 22.87 44.63
CA LEU A 693 8.37 23.59 45.83
C LEU A 693 9.65 23.01 46.41
N SER A 694 10.53 23.89 46.86
CA SER A 694 11.69 23.57 47.68
C SER A 694 11.47 24.10 49.09
N THR A 695 12.13 23.51 50.08
CA THR A 695 11.99 23.93 51.48
C THR A 695 12.34 25.41 51.64
N GLY A 696 11.35 26.23 51.99
CA GLY A 696 11.55 27.66 52.28
C GLY A 696 11.47 28.62 51.08
N SER A 697 11.03 28.18 49.90
CA SER A 697 10.85 29.04 48.72
C SER A 697 9.43 28.95 48.16
N ASP A 698 8.70 30.07 48.19
CA ASP A 698 7.35 30.19 47.64
C ASP A 698 7.34 31.09 46.39
N PRO A 699 6.91 30.62 45.21
CA PRO A 699 6.83 31.43 43.99
C PRO A 699 5.61 32.37 43.95
N THR A 700 4.62 32.21 44.83
CA THR A 700 3.36 32.98 44.81
C THR A 700 3.54 34.50 44.72
N PRO A 701 4.39 35.18 45.53
CA PRO A 701 4.54 36.63 45.44
C PRO A 701 5.06 37.09 44.08
N TYR A 702 5.91 36.30 43.42
CA TYR A 702 6.43 36.62 42.09
C TYR A 702 5.35 36.48 41.01
N ILE A 703 4.49 35.46 41.12
CA ILE A 703 3.36 35.24 40.21
C ILE A 703 2.35 36.38 40.33
N GLU A 704 2.00 36.79 41.55
CA GLU A 704 1.07 37.90 41.79
C GLU A 704 1.63 39.25 41.32
N GLN A 705 2.92 39.49 41.49
CA GLN A 705 3.59 40.69 40.96
C GLN A 705 3.57 40.71 39.43
N LEU A 706 3.83 39.57 38.77
CA LEU A 706 3.74 39.46 37.33
C LEU A 706 2.31 39.71 36.83
N ALA A 707 1.30 39.13 37.48
CA ALA A 707 -0.10 39.33 37.14
C ALA A 707 -0.48 40.83 37.24
N LYS A 708 -0.07 41.49 38.34
CA LYS A 708 -0.26 42.94 38.52
C LYS A 708 0.44 43.76 37.44
N LYS A 709 1.67 43.39 37.07
CA LYS A 709 2.45 44.07 36.02
C LYS A 709 1.78 43.96 34.64
N LEU A 710 1.11 42.84 34.37
CA LEU A 710 0.39 42.58 33.12
C LEU A 710 -1.11 42.96 33.20
N GLU A 711 -1.53 43.63 34.28
CA GLU A 711 -2.91 44.08 34.51
C GLU A 711 -3.97 42.96 34.55
N PHE A 712 -3.57 41.73 34.88
CA PHE A 712 -4.48 40.60 35.08
C PHE A 712 -4.84 40.40 36.56
N GLY A 713 -6.08 39.97 36.81
CA GLY A 713 -6.48 39.49 38.13
C GLY A 713 -5.79 38.17 38.47
N CYS A 714 -5.31 38.00 39.70
CA CYS A 714 -4.77 36.74 40.20
C CYS A 714 -5.45 36.40 41.53
N LYS A 715 -6.02 35.20 41.64
CA LYS A 715 -6.61 34.70 42.89
C LYS A 715 -5.93 33.39 43.27
N SER A 716 -5.56 33.27 44.54
CA SER A 716 -4.86 32.13 45.10
C SER A 716 -5.69 31.39 46.14
N ILE A 717 -5.62 30.05 46.14
CA ILE A 717 -6.18 29.16 47.18
C ILE A 717 -5.08 28.20 47.62
N SER A 718 -4.87 28.07 48.92
CA SER A 718 -4.03 27.01 49.48
C SER A 718 -4.84 25.73 49.67
N MET A 719 -4.43 24.64 49.02
CA MET A 719 -5.09 23.34 49.11
C MET A 719 -4.86 22.72 50.48
N GLY A 720 -5.88 22.00 50.95
CA GLY A 720 -5.97 21.39 52.27
C GLY A 720 -7.35 20.79 52.48
N GLN A 721 -7.63 20.26 53.67
CA GLN A 721 -8.90 19.58 53.94
C GLN A 721 -10.10 20.52 53.72
N GLY A 722 -11.01 20.14 52.82
CA GLY A 722 -12.24 20.86 52.51
C GLY A 722 -12.11 22.06 51.55
N GLN A 723 -10.91 22.39 51.05
CA GLN A 723 -10.70 23.55 50.16
C GLN A 723 -11.12 23.28 48.71
N GLU A 724 -11.37 22.03 48.34
CA GLU A 724 -11.74 21.63 46.98
C GLU A 724 -13.03 22.31 46.47
N VAL A 725 -13.99 22.59 47.36
CA VAL A 725 -15.25 23.25 46.98
C VAL A 725 -15.00 24.70 46.55
N HIS A 726 -14.09 25.39 47.24
CA HIS A 726 -13.67 26.75 46.88
C HIS A 726 -12.83 26.75 45.60
N ALA A 727 -11.94 25.77 45.45
CA ALA A 727 -11.15 25.59 44.24
C ALA A 727 -12.03 25.36 43.00
N ARG A 728 -13.06 24.51 43.08
CA ARG A 728 -14.03 24.28 41.99
C ARG A 728 -14.73 25.58 41.56
N LYS A 729 -15.19 26.39 42.52
CA LYS A 729 -15.83 27.68 42.23
C LYS A 729 -14.85 28.69 41.61
N MET A 730 -13.62 28.74 42.13
CA MET A 730 -12.57 29.61 41.60
C MET A 730 -12.22 29.24 40.16
N MET A 731 -12.03 27.95 39.87
CA MET A 731 -11.69 27.47 38.52
C MET A 731 -12.80 27.81 37.52
N ALA A 732 -14.07 27.55 37.86
CA ALA A 732 -15.20 27.90 37.01
C ALA A 732 -15.28 29.42 36.73
N ALA A 733 -15.08 30.25 37.75
CA ALA A 733 -15.05 31.71 37.57
C ALA A 733 -13.83 32.16 36.75
N ALA A 734 -12.65 31.59 36.98
CA ALA A 734 -11.43 31.94 36.25
C ALA A 734 -11.54 31.60 34.76
N MET A 735 -12.21 30.49 34.43
CA MET A 735 -12.45 30.09 33.05
C MET A 735 -13.46 30.99 32.32
N GLN A 736 -14.46 31.52 33.03
CA GLN A 736 -15.46 32.44 32.46
C GLN A 736 -14.92 33.88 32.34
N ASP A 737 -14.30 34.38 33.41
CA ASP A 737 -13.88 35.78 33.54
C ASP A 737 -12.45 36.05 33.01
N GLY A 738 -11.63 35.01 32.82
CA GLY A 738 -10.30 35.14 32.22
C GLY A 738 -9.18 35.64 33.13
N PHE A 739 -9.24 35.36 34.43
CA PHE A 739 -8.18 35.71 35.38
C PHE A 739 -7.27 34.51 35.73
N TRP A 740 -6.15 34.76 36.41
CA TRP A 740 -5.18 33.73 36.78
C TRP A 740 -5.61 33.04 38.08
N ALA A 741 -5.70 31.71 38.03
CA ALA A 741 -6.01 30.87 39.19
C ALA A 741 -4.73 30.19 39.69
N LEU A 742 -4.40 30.39 40.98
CA LEU A 742 -3.22 29.82 41.62
C LEU A 742 -3.64 28.85 42.74
N LEU A 743 -3.34 27.57 42.61
CA LEU A 743 -3.53 26.59 43.67
C LEU A 743 -2.18 26.27 44.32
N GLN A 744 -2.11 26.44 45.64
CA GLN A 744 -0.91 26.11 46.41
C GLN A 744 -1.05 24.73 47.07
N ASN A 745 0.06 24.02 47.28
CA ASN A 745 0.10 22.75 48.00
C ASN A 745 -0.77 21.63 47.40
N CYS A 746 -0.79 21.52 46.07
CA CYS A 746 -1.64 20.55 45.36
C CYS A 746 -1.38 19.07 45.72
N HIS A 747 -0.22 18.74 46.28
CA HIS A 747 0.10 17.40 46.78
C HIS A 747 -0.83 16.93 47.92
N LEU A 748 -1.49 17.86 48.63
CA LEU A 748 -2.42 17.55 49.72
C LEU A 748 -3.83 17.15 49.25
N SER A 749 -4.14 17.31 47.95
CA SER A 749 -5.48 17.04 47.40
C SER A 749 -5.39 16.40 46.01
N LEU A 750 -4.93 15.16 45.97
CA LEU A 750 -4.65 14.41 44.73
C LEU A 750 -5.93 14.09 43.93
N ASP A 751 -7.02 13.76 44.62
CA ASP A 751 -8.31 13.45 43.97
C ASP A 751 -8.83 14.64 43.17
N TYR A 752 -8.68 15.85 43.72
CA TYR A 752 -9.03 17.06 43.00
C TYR A 752 -8.12 17.33 41.80
N MET A 753 -6.84 16.96 41.85
CA MET A 753 -5.96 17.05 40.68
C MET A 753 -6.38 16.11 39.55
N GLN A 754 -7.00 14.96 39.87
CA GLN A 754 -7.61 14.09 38.86
C GLN A 754 -8.86 14.75 38.24
N GLU A 755 -9.70 15.41 39.03
CA GLU A 755 -10.83 16.19 38.49
C GLU A 755 -10.38 17.32 37.58
N VAL A 756 -9.33 18.06 37.97
CA VAL A 756 -8.75 19.12 37.16
C VAL A 756 -8.21 18.57 35.84
N LEU A 757 -7.55 17.40 35.87
CA LEU A 757 -7.12 16.72 34.65
C LEU A 757 -8.31 16.43 33.72
N ILE A 758 -9.40 15.85 34.24
CA ILE A 758 -10.60 15.55 33.45
C ILE A 758 -11.17 16.84 32.83
N MET A 759 -11.22 17.92 33.60
CA MET A 759 -11.68 19.23 33.14
C MET A 759 -10.83 19.75 31.96
N PHE A 760 -9.49 19.68 32.04
CA PHE A 760 -8.63 20.09 30.92
C PHE A 760 -8.81 19.19 29.68
N LEU A 761 -9.00 17.89 29.88
CA LEU A 761 -9.28 16.95 28.78
C LEU A 761 -10.62 17.23 28.10
N ASP A 762 -11.65 17.62 28.85
CA ASP A 762 -12.96 17.98 28.30
C ASP A 762 -12.90 19.30 27.52
N LEU A 763 -12.13 20.28 28.01
CA LEU A 763 -11.87 21.52 27.29
C LEU A 763 -11.11 21.30 25.98
N GLU A 764 -10.14 20.38 25.96
CA GLU A 764 -9.42 19.99 24.75
C GLU A 764 -10.36 19.32 23.72
N LYS A 765 -11.37 18.58 24.18
CA LYS A 765 -12.43 17.99 23.32
C LYS A 765 -13.46 19.00 22.83
N GLY A 766 -13.34 20.28 23.21
CA GLY A 766 -14.33 21.32 22.88
C GLY A 766 -15.61 21.23 23.71
N ILE A 767 -15.61 20.44 24.79
CA ILE A 767 -16.72 20.31 25.72
C ILE A 767 -16.54 21.42 26.78
N GLY A 768 -16.98 22.62 26.43
CA GLY A 768 -16.91 23.81 27.31
C GLY A 768 -16.27 25.02 26.61
N SER A 769 -16.27 26.15 27.31
CA SER A 769 -15.62 27.39 26.86
C SER A 769 -14.64 27.86 27.92
N CYS A 770 -13.47 28.33 27.47
CA CYS A 770 -12.41 28.86 28.32
C CYS A 770 -11.93 30.20 27.75
N HIS A 771 -11.83 31.21 28.60
CA HIS A 771 -11.33 32.52 28.21
C HIS A 771 -9.84 32.44 27.78
N PRO A 772 -9.42 33.11 26.70
CA PRO A 772 -8.05 33.04 26.18
C PRO A 772 -6.98 33.53 27.16
N ASP A 773 -7.33 34.45 28.06
CA ASP A 773 -6.42 35.01 29.08
C ASP A 773 -6.34 34.19 30.38
N PHE A 774 -7.20 33.17 30.53
CA PHE A 774 -7.14 32.26 31.67
C PHE A 774 -5.76 31.61 31.75
N ARG A 775 -5.15 31.60 32.95
CA ARG A 775 -3.92 30.86 33.23
C ARG A 775 -4.05 30.14 34.56
N PHE A 776 -3.64 28.87 34.56
CA PHE A 776 -3.67 28.03 35.75
C PHE A 776 -2.26 27.80 36.27
N TRP A 777 -2.03 28.15 37.53
CA TRP A 777 -0.78 27.99 38.25
C TRP A 777 -0.97 27.04 39.42
N MET A 778 0.02 26.20 39.64
CA MET A 778 0.01 25.18 40.68
C MET A 778 1.34 25.18 41.42
N THR A 779 1.31 24.98 42.73
CA THR A 779 2.51 24.66 43.51
C THR A 779 2.34 23.30 44.19
N THR A 780 3.37 22.47 44.13
CA THR A 780 3.32 21.11 44.69
C THR A 780 4.70 20.65 45.13
N GLU A 781 4.72 19.76 46.12
CA GLU A 781 5.89 18.96 46.46
C GLU A 781 5.92 17.69 45.61
N GLU A 782 7.00 16.92 45.69
CA GLU A 782 7.14 15.65 44.99
C GLU A 782 6.18 14.60 45.56
N HIS A 783 5.34 14.00 44.71
CA HIS A 783 4.40 12.96 45.14
C HIS A 783 4.24 11.89 44.04
N PRO A 784 4.42 10.58 44.34
CA PRO A 784 4.40 9.51 43.32
C PRO A 784 3.03 9.30 42.69
N ALA A 785 1.94 9.52 43.43
CA ALA A 785 0.56 9.38 42.93
C ALA A 785 0.02 10.64 42.21
N PHE A 786 0.88 11.63 41.93
CA PHE A 786 0.44 12.81 41.21
C PHE A 786 0.08 12.44 39.75
N PRO A 787 -1.02 12.96 39.17
CA PRO A 787 -1.45 12.54 37.83
C PRO A 787 -0.40 12.82 36.73
N ILE A 788 0.13 11.75 36.12
CA ILE A 788 1.15 11.82 35.06
C ILE A 788 0.65 12.64 33.87
N SER A 789 -0.61 12.42 33.46
CA SER A 789 -1.25 13.15 32.36
C SER A 789 -1.27 14.67 32.61
N LEU A 790 -1.49 15.09 33.86
CA LEU A 790 -1.49 16.51 34.22
C LEU A 790 -0.07 17.07 34.12
N LEU A 791 0.93 16.35 34.63
CA LEU A 791 2.33 16.76 34.49
C LEU A 791 2.74 16.86 33.02
N GLN A 792 2.30 15.94 32.16
CA GLN A 792 2.62 15.97 30.74
C GLN A 792 2.15 17.24 30.02
N ILE A 793 0.98 17.80 30.41
CA ILE A 793 0.45 19.06 29.85
C ILE A 793 1.08 20.31 30.48
N CYS A 794 1.58 20.21 31.71
CA CYS A 794 2.13 21.37 32.42
C CYS A 794 3.50 21.84 31.90
N ILE A 795 3.70 23.16 31.90
CA ILE A 795 5.03 23.78 31.94
C ILE A 795 5.55 23.69 33.37
N LYS A 796 6.80 23.27 33.52
CA LYS A 796 7.41 22.98 34.83
C LYS A 796 8.49 24.00 35.14
N PHE A 797 8.52 24.43 36.39
CA PHE A 797 9.58 25.27 36.90
C PHE A 797 9.88 24.98 38.37
N THR A 798 11.07 25.39 38.81
CA THR A 798 11.50 25.37 40.20
C THR A 798 11.87 26.78 40.62
N ASN A 799 11.56 27.13 41.87
CA ASN A 799 11.98 28.39 42.46
C ASN A 799 12.88 28.07 43.65
N GLU A 800 14.19 27.96 43.43
CA GLU A 800 15.18 27.68 44.48
C GLU A 800 16.18 28.84 44.52
N ALA A 801 16.61 29.24 45.71
CA ALA A 801 17.70 30.19 45.83
C ALA A 801 18.99 29.52 45.28
N PRO A 802 19.78 30.22 44.45
CA PRO A 802 21.06 29.67 43.99
C PRO A 802 21.92 29.32 45.21
N SER A 803 22.52 28.12 45.19
CA SER A 803 23.46 27.71 46.23
C SER A 803 24.65 28.67 46.20
N GLY A 804 24.70 29.58 47.18
CA GLY A 804 25.80 30.52 47.40
C GLY A 804 27.00 29.83 48.01
#